data_AF-A0A7W7SQY0-F1
#
_entry.id   AF-A0A7W7SQY0-F1
#
_cell.length_a   1.000
_cell.length_b   1.000
_cell.length_c   1.000
_cell.angle_alpha   90.00
_cell.angle_beta   90.00
_cell.angle_gamma   90.00
#
_symmetry.space_group_name_H-M   'P 1'
#
loop_
_entity.id
_entity.type
_entity.pdbx_description
1 polymer ?
#
loop_
_entity_poly.entity_id
_entity_poly.type
_entity_poly.pdbx_seq_one_letter_code
_entity_poly.pdbx_strand_id
1 'polypeptide(L)'
;MRSSSEAVWVSAGDGYELSLTGTGLTCRDATGRECDPIPAQVLACRTYPAWALIADPNNAEAALAVVDHLKRAAGKAPHDAMGTYEWEARRLPVGHLPVFWEHAGRQLIRRDTKRAAMAFSRARDAEETHSLPVDGDSWLAAHREFAAAGAISAKVAGRFGAALRDRYAPQPALAALIEFAELRTQHGQSPWPELPRQLTAAARAAGRDVDVEQKHLIERLLPLPAIRESPTAVWKAWRPALIALAKGSTQIQRRLLEVFPVADGIDGWWFELLNESGALDLLTHVSSTQHETAVQESVAPVAPAQTAARWLSRAVIHARRVSRDRVHRTLPRQFGWLIAALSARLVADAIPVRLDGAAYWERAIDVRVLETCLAKGVPVAAPAADAGLAFHVWMFDRDPEEDIPALVADPVFATLLRSKLDRHWNKGDLERVPALRRLGQPAGADQAAGADQAAGADQAAGADQAAEAGAEPASAGTAPVEETARLPLDAARLPLDDARHPLDDAKVTGALYGLAERWTAQRDGGSLRGIQLVGGFLTGVVTPDRFAAEAERGLPVTDYWVSLIGRIGGVALRAVAASTRDERRARLLALLEVWAQTPFADPEASLRMGVVETEQTGPLFVQGKYGAAAALGWVTRDRRRFVELRTGAGDPPALGTVVEVADAPRGGWGSADTLCRIITLVRERGPVPYDVAAVGVLAERTGLSRPAAGLILAGIPGTGSYSPPFLDETERKILRLKTAEAEAGRQELGMLRPEQRLDLLADVLPADPAELWEPGGMCAVAERVAQRWNSMVGRRVSVPEATLAAATKLPTVESTAELCVMLAEPYAISSLTTNLDTWIEKGEYGYKVTDDEGGTAAWRFGNLLRTLAMGAQWAYAELPAGDPVRAGVPDTVKLLRARLSHPGLLLKAGSPHYRHCAHEDLRARFGDEPYHGPDPLDVATIDDGLTVVTLGGTRLLRGVQRDLEPSLFFRPAFYGDDTRSEQLRATAWLGVWDFAVVQWLLSEECGRMVARIRSGKLPDGAYEAYPLASVPELVAEVGQRLDLASDPAALYLELLTLLQPTDRNIRTWNGWTPARHKTAVATLVERGLVVEAKRSRAGRGVFLAGGWVKAGKKHLPLESWKAALYDLKGSADGSEVEGISWPTRPLTELYVSAWQRVLNGDQPR
;
A
#
# COMPACT_ATOMS: atom_id res chain seq x y z
N MET A 1 -29.17 47.27 17.02
CA MET A 1 -29.83 48.23 16.11
C MET A 1 -28.78 49.09 15.42
N ARG A 2 -28.75 49.10 14.08
CA ARG A 2 -28.17 50.19 13.27
C ARG A 2 -29.26 50.64 12.30
N SER A 3 -29.47 51.93 12.16
CA SER A 3 -30.49 52.50 11.28
C SER A 3 -29.90 52.82 9.91
N SER A 4 -30.23 52.00 8.91
CA SER A 4 -30.17 52.36 7.49
C SER A 4 -31.12 51.45 6.72
N SER A 5 -32.35 51.90 6.53
CA SER A 5 -33.40 51.17 5.80
C SER A 5 -33.21 51.27 4.28
N GLU A 6 -32.01 50.98 3.79
CA GLU A 6 -31.80 50.69 2.37
C GLU A 6 -32.17 49.24 2.11
N ALA A 7 -33.12 49.06 1.18
CA ALA A 7 -33.52 47.76 0.68
C ALA A 7 -32.30 47.05 0.05
N VAL A 8 -31.97 45.85 0.53
CA VAL A 8 -30.85 45.06 0.01
C VAL A 8 -31.28 44.35 -1.27
N TRP A 9 -31.06 45.00 -2.40
CA TRP A 9 -31.34 44.45 -3.71
C TRP A 9 -30.37 43.33 -4.09
N VAL A 10 -30.91 42.20 -4.56
CA VAL A 10 -30.16 41.05 -5.07
C VAL A 10 -30.59 40.75 -6.51
N SER A 11 -29.63 40.43 -7.38
CA SER A 11 -29.95 40.10 -8.77
C SER A 11 -30.72 38.79 -8.88
N ALA A 12 -31.77 38.80 -9.71
CA ALA A 12 -32.59 37.63 -10.05
C ALA A 12 -32.28 37.07 -11.46
N GLY A 13 -31.34 37.68 -12.20
CA GLY A 13 -31.05 37.37 -13.60
C GLY A 13 -31.65 38.37 -14.58
N ASP A 14 -31.18 38.36 -15.83
CA ASP A 14 -31.72 39.10 -16.99
C ASP A 14 -31.99 40.60 -16.78
N GLY A 15 -31.19 41.25 -15.93
CA GLY A 15 -31.31 42.67 -15.61
C GLY A 15 -32.32 43.00 -14.50
N TYR A 16 -32.94 42.00 -13.88
CA TYR A 16 -33.86 42.19 -12.75
C TYR A 16 -33.17 42.07 -11.39
N GLU A 17 -33.67 42.84 -10.43
CA GLU A 17 -33.31 42.75 -9.01
C GLU A 17 -34.55 42.61 -8.13
N LEU A 18 -34.42 41.82 -7.06
CA LEU A 18 -35.42 41.61 -6.03
C LEU A 18 -34.96 42.19 -4.70
N SER A 19 -35.91 42.69 -3.91
CA SER A 19 -35.72 42.96 -2.48
C SER A 19 -36.96 42.53 -1.71
N LEU A 20 -36.78 42.18 -0.43
CA LEU A 20 -37.88 42.08 0.52
C LEU A 20 -37.96 43.40 1.30
N THR A 21 -39.12 44.05 1.28
CA THR A 21 -39.39 45.31 1.98
C THR A 21 -40.52 45.13 2.99
N GLY A 22 -40.82 46.16 3.79
CA GLY A 22 -41.95 46.13 4.73
C GLY A 22 -43.33 45.96 4.06
N THR A 23 -43.43 46.09 2.74
CA THR A 23 -44.66 45.88 1.95
C THR A 23 -44.69 44.56 1.18
N GLY A 24 -43.63 43.73 1.26
CA GLY A 24 -43.54 42.43 0.59
C GLY A 24 -42.33 42.30 -0.34
N LEU A 25 -42.40 41.34 -1.27
CA LEU A 25 -41.38 41.13 -2.30
C LEU A 25 -41.55 42.17 -3.41
N THR A 26 -40.52 42.95 -3.69
CA THR A 26 -40.51 43.95 -4.78
C THR A 26 -39.47 43.59 -5.84
N CYS A 27 -39.76 43.94 -7.10
CA CYS A 27 -38.91 43.65 -8.26
C CYS A 27 -38.66 44.93 -9.06
N ARG A 28 -37.45 45.12 -9.59
CA ARG A 28 -37.15 46.22 -10.53
C ARG A 28 -36.35 45.75 -11.74
N ASP A 29 -36.52 46.44 -12.86
CA ASP A 29 -35.75 46.23 -14.09
C ASP A 29 -34.39 46.96 -14.08
N ALA A 30 -33.61 46.75 -15.16
CA ALA A 30 -32.28 47.34 -15.33
C ALA A 30 -32.28 48.88 -15.46
N THR A 31 -33.44 49.50 -15.64
CA THR A 31 -33.62 50.97 -15.63
C THR A 31 -34.06 51.49 -14.26
N GLY A 32 -34.21 50.62 -13.27
CA GLY A 32 -34.66 50.93 -11.92
C GLY A 32 -36.18 51.07 -11.79
N ARG A 33 -36.97 50.68 -12.81
CA ARG A 33 -38.44 50.73 -12.75
C ARG A 33 -38.98 49.51 -12.03
N GLU A 34 -39.90 49.74 -11.10
CA GLU A 34 -40.58 48.67 -10.39
C GLU A 34 -41.48 47.85 -11.34
N CYS A 35 -41.48 46.53 -11.17
CA CYS A 35 -42.19 45.58 -12.02
C CYS A 35 -43.32 44.90 -11.24
N ASP A 36 -44.54 45.38 -11.44
CA ASP A 36 -45.77 44.79 -10.90
C ASP A 36 -46.75 44.49 -12.06
N PRO A 37 -47.17 43.22 -12.28
CA PRO A 37 -46.74 42.02 -11.56
C PRO A 37 -45.27 41.64 -11.82
N ILE A 38 -44.65 40.98 -10.84
CA ILE A 38 -43.29 40.44 -10.97
C ILE A 38 -43.23 39.45 -12.15
N PRO A 39 -42.27 39.56 -13.09
CA PRO A 39 -42.19 38.68 -14.25
C PRO A 39 -42.06 37.20 -13.86
N ALA A 40 -42.73 36.33 -14.61
CA ALA A 40 -42.72 34.88 -14.33
C ALA A 40 -41.30 34.28 -14.32
N GLN A 41 -40.38 34.76 -15.16
CA GLN A 41 -38.98 34.31 -15.13
C GLN A 41 -38.25 34.70 -13.83
N VAL A 42 -38.61 35.82 -13.20
CA VAL A 42 -38.03 36.27 -11.93
C VAL A 42 -38.55 35.40 -10.77
N LEU A 43 -39.84 35.04 -10.76
CA LEU A 43 -40.41 34.09 -9.79
C LEU A 43 -39.87 32.66 -9.97
N ALA A 44 -39.46 32.31 -11.19
CA ALA A 44 -38.77 31.05 -11.49
C ALA A 44 -37.28 31.05 -11.11
N CYS A 45 -36.73 32.15 -10.57
CA CYS A 45 -35.31 32.27 -10.24
C CYS A 45 -34.82 31.16 -9.29
N ARG A 46 -33.62 30.63 -9.57
CA ARG A 46 -32.93 29.60 -8.76
C ARG A 46 -31.52 30.01 -8.34
N THR A 47 -31.14 31.28 -8.54
CA THR A 47 -29.89 31.81 -7.96
C THR A 47 -30.13 32.28 -6.55
N TYR A 48 -29.31 31.78 -5.62
CA TYR A 48 -29.20 32.33 -4.28
C TYR A 48 -28.60 33.76 -4.35
N PRO A 49 -29.02 34.75 -3.52
CA PRO A 49 -30.09 34.68 -2.52
C PRO A 49 -31.52 34.91 -3.04
N ALA A 50 -31.71 35.36 -4.28
CA ALA A 50 -33.02 35.72 -4.85
C ALA A 50 -34.08 34.62 -4.69
N TRP A 51 -33.70 33.34 -4.88
CA TRP A 51 -34.58 32.20 -4.61
C TRP A 51 -35.14 32.17 -3.18
N ALA A 52 -34.34 32.51 -2.17
CA ALA A 52 -34.79 32.46 -0.77
C ALA A 52 -35.84 33.56 -0.48
N LEU A 53 -35.71 34.73 -1.10
CA LEU A 53 -36.72 35.81 -0.99
C LEU A 53 -38.08 35.40 -1.57
N ILE A 54 -38.11 34.47 -2.52
CA ILE A 54 -39.32 33.95 -3.17
C ILE A 54 -39.88 32.74 -2.40
N ALA A 55 -39.02 31.76 -2.09
CA ALA A 55 -39.41 30.44 -1.62
C ALA A 55 -39.46 30.30 -0.09
N ASP A 56 -38.71 31.12 0.66
CA ASP A 56 -38.71 31.14 2.13
C ASP A 56 -38.53 32.57 2.68
N PRO A 57 -39.53 33.46 2.50
CA PRO A 57 -39.44 34.85 2.95
C PRO A 57 -39.21 34.99 4.46
N ASN A 58 -39.66 34.02 5.25
CA ASN A 58 -39.50 34.00 6.71
C ASN A 58 -38.04 33.86 7.15
N ASN A 59 -37.19 33.24 6.33
CA ASN A 59 -35.75 33.10 6.57
C ASN A 59 -34.89 33.97 5.63
N ALA A 60 -35.50 34.96 4.96
CA ALA A 60 -34.83 35.85 4.02
C ALA A 60 -33.62 36.60 4.61
N GLU A 61 -33.67 36.97 5.90
CA GLU A 61 -32.57 37.69 6.57
C GLU A 61 -31.25 36.88 6.55
N ALA A 62 -31.32 35.56 6.77
CA ALA A 62 -30.16 34.68 6.68
C ALA A 62 -29.56 34.62 5.26
N ALA A 63 -30.41 34.77 4.23
CA ALA A 63 -30.00 34.79 2.83
C ALA A 63 -29.41 36.15 2.41
N LEU A 64 -29.93 37.25 2.94
CA LEU A 64 -29.41 38.60 2.73
C LEU A 64 -28.06 38.81 3.45
N ALA A 65 -27.89 38.23 4.64
CA ALA A 65 -26.67 38.33 5.44
C ALA A 65 -25.39 37.86 4.72
N VAL A 66 -25.51 36.95 3.74
CA VAL A 66 -24.34 36.41 2.99
C VAL A 66 -24.04 37.16 1.69
N VAL A 67 -24.87 38.13 1.26
CA VAL A 67 -24.74 38.84 -0.03
C VAL A 67 -23.34 39.38 -0.27
N ASP A 68 -22.78 40.12 0.69
CA ASP A 68 -21.45 40.73 0.54
C ASP A 68 -20.32 39.71 0.58
N HIS A 69 -20.56 38.56 1.22
CA HIS A 69 -19.59 37.47 1.30
C HIS A 69 -19.57 36.68 -0.01
N LEU A 70 -20.73 36.48 -0.67
CA LEU A 70 -20.84 35.97 -2.03
C LEU A 70 -20.14 36.90 -3.04
N LYS A 71 -20.41 38.22 -2.98
CA LYS A 71 -19.74 39.24 -3.81
C LYS A 71 -18.22 39.19 -3.63
N ARG A 72 -17.73 39.12 -2.38
CA ARG A 72 -16.28 38.97 -2.10
C ARG A 72 -15.70 37.65 -2.58
N ALA A 73 -16.43 36.54 -2.49
CA ALA A 73 -15.96 35.22 -2.94
C ALA A 73 -15.72 35.17 -4.46
N ALA A 74 -16.50 35.92 -5.26
CA ALA A 74 -16.28 36.01 -6.70
C ALA A 74 -14.87 36.54 -7.07
N GLY A 75 -14.31 37.46 -6.27
CA GLY A 75 -12.96 38.02 -6.48
C GLY A 75 -11.80 37.17 -5.94
N LYS A 76 -12.05 36.21 -5.04
CA LYS A 76 -11.01 35.35 -4.44
C LYS A 76 -10.56 34.23 -5.37
N ALA A 77 -9.36 33.69 -5.18
CA ALA A 77 -8.93 32.47 -5.88
C ALA A 77 -9.90 31.30 -5.59
N PRO A 78 -10.10 30.33 -6.52
CA PRO A 78 -11.15 29.31 -6.37
C PRO A 78 -11.08 28.47 -5.09
N HIS A 79 -9.88 28.26 -4.53
CA HIS A 79 -9.70 27.61 -3.22
C HIS A 79 -10.34 28.42 -2.09
N ASP A 80 -10.05 29.72 -2.01
CA ASP A 80 -10.45 30.58 -0.90
C ASP A 80 -11.90 31.07 -1.08
N ALA A 81 -12.37 31.15 -2.32
CA ALA A 81 -13.78 31.26 -2.66
C ALA A 81 -14.56 30.05 -2.14
N MET A 82 -14.08 28.82 -2.41
CA MET A 82 -14.67 27.59 -1.87
C MET A 82 -14.72 27.63 -0.34
N GLY A 83 -13.60 27.92 0.32
CA GLY A 83 -13.51 28.09 1.78
C GLY A 83 -14.51 29.10 2.36
N THR A 84 -14.81 30.17 1.60
CA THR A 84 -15.85 31.14 1.98
C THR A 84 -17.24 30.52 1.90
N TYR A 85 -17.57 29.80 0.82
CA TYR A 85 -18.86 29.12 0.69
C TYR A 85 -19.11 28.05 1.77
N GLU A 86 -18.08 27.30 2.20
CA GLU A 86 -18.22 26.30 3.28
C GLU A 86 -18.39 26.94 4.66
N TRP A 87 -17.93 28.18 4.86
CA TRP A 87 -18.16 28.92 6.09
C TRP A 87 -19.58 29.49 6.14
N GLU A 88 -20.09 30.07 5.06
CA GLU A 88 -21.48 30.57 5.00
C GLU A 88 -22.50 29.44 5.16
N ALA A 89 -22.30 28.31 4.46
CA ALA A 89 -23.24 27.18 4.47
C ALA A 89 -23.57 26.67 5.87
N ARG A 90 -22.66 26.79 6.86
CA ARG A 90 -22.88 26.36 8.25
C ARG A 90 -23.95 27.17 8.99
N ARG A 91 -24.35 28.33 8.47
CA ARG A 91 -25.25 29.30 9.12
C ARG A 91 -26.58 29.47 8.40
N LEU A 92 -26.74 28.83 7.24
CA LEU A 92 -27.96 28.89 6.47
C LEU A 92 -28.95 27.81 6.95
N PRO A 93 -30.27 28.06 6.88
CA PRO A 93 -31.28 27.03 7.05
C PRO A 93 -31.01 25.82 6.16
N VAL A 94 -31.25 24.61 6.67
CA VAL A 94 -30.95 23.35 5.97
C VAL A 94 -31.60 23.29 4.58
N GLY A 95 -32.83 23.80 4.45
CA GLY A 95 -33.55 23.88 3.17
C GLY A 95 -32.91 24.81 2.13
N HIS A 96 -32.06 25.76 2.54
CA HIS A 96 -31.35 26.66 1.63
C HIS A 96 -30.09 26.01 1.02
N LEU A 97 -29.53 24.98 1.66
CA LEU A 97 -28.24 24.40 1.30
C LEU A 97 -28.15 23.89 -0.15
N PRO A 98 -29.16 23.20 -0.72
CA PRO A 98 -29.06 22.73 -2.10
C PRO A 98 -28.89 23.88 -3.10
N VAL A 99 -29.74 24.91 -3.01
CA VAL A 99 -29.73 26.06 -3.92
C VAL A 99 -28.51 26.96 -3.70
N PHE A 100 -28.07 27.12 -2.44
CA PHE A 100 -26.82 27.80 -2.11
C PHE A 100 -25.60 27.08 -2.74
N TRP A 101 -25.51 25.75 -2.59
CA TRP A 101 -24.39 24.98 -3.12
C TRP A 101 -24.40 24.91 -4.65
N GLU A 102 -25.57 24.90 -5.30
CA GLU A 102 -25.64 25.07 -6.74
C GLU A 102 -25.22 26.47 -7.18
N HIS A 103 -25.61 27.54 -6.47
CA HIS A 103 -25.11 28.90 -6.76
C HIS A 103 -23.58 28.94 -6.67
N ALA A 104 -22.99 28.44 -5.58
CA ALA A 104 -21.54 28.34 -5.44
C ALA A 104 -20.89 27.53 -6.58
N GLY A 105 -21.53 26.44 -7.00
CA GLY A 105 -21.13 25.64 -8.16
C GLY A 105 -21.12 26.46 -9.46
N ARG A 106 -22.19 27.20 -9.75
CA ARG A 106 -22.32 28.07 -10.94
C ARG A 106 -21.24 29.16 -10.97
N GLN A 107 -20.94 29.80 -9.83
CA GLN A 107 -19.87 30.81 -9.72
C GLN A 107 -18.46 30.24 -9.95
N LEU A 108 -18.24 28.97 -9.57
CA LEU A 108 -16.95 28.29 -9.74
C LEU A 108 -16.79 27.66 -11.13
N ILE A 109 -17.87 27.41 -11.86
CA ILE A 109 -17.90 26.52 -13.03
C ILE A 109 -16.93 26.90 -14.15
N ARG A 110 -16.75 28.20 -14.41
CA ARG A 110 -15.82 28.75 -15.42
C ARG A 110 -14.38 28.92 -14.90
N ARG A 111 -14.17 28.75 -13.59
CA ARG A 111 -12.93 29.10 -12.87
C ARG A 111 -12.19 27.86 -12.38
N ASP A 112 -12.95 26.84 -11.94
CA ASP A 112 -12.49 25.56 -11.42
C ASP A 112 -13.64 24.54 -11.44
N THR A 113 -13.67 23.69 -12.48
CA THR A 113 -14.69 22.64 -12.64
C THR A 113 -14.65 21.58 -11.53
N LYS A 114 -13.48 21.34 -10.92
CA LYS A 114 -13.33 20.39 -9.80
C LYS A 114 -14.01 20.92 -8.54
N ARG A 115 -13.85 22.21 -8.23
CA ARG A 115 -14.52 22.84 -7.09
C ARG A 115 -16.01 23.08 -7.34
N ALA A 116 -16.40 23.40 -8.57
CA ALA A 116 -17.80 23.40 -8.95
C ALA A 116 -18.47 22.03 -8.77
N ALA A 117 -17.79 20.94 -9.15
CA ALA A 117 -18.26 19.57 -8.92
C ALA A 117 -18.31 19.19 -7.43
N MET A 118 -17.44 19.76 -6.60
CA MET A 118 -17.49 19.59 -5.15
C MET A 118 -18.71 20.31 -4.54
N ALA A 119 -18.97 21.56 -4.95
CA ALA A 119 -20.15 22.30 -4.56
C ALA A 119 -21.44 21.58 -4.98
N PHE A 120 -21.56 21.16 -6.25
CA PHE A 120 -22.71 20.36 -6.70
C PHE A 120 -22.86 19.04 -5.93
N SER A 121 -21.75 18.36 -5.62
CA SER A 121 -21.79 17.15 -4.79
C SER A 121 -22.30 17.43 -3.37
N ARG A 122 -22.05 18.62 -2.81
CA ARG A 122 -22.61 19.05 -1.51
C ARG A 122 -24.09 19.42 -1.57
N ALA A 123 -24.56 20.02 -2.67
CA ALA A 123 -26.00 20.25 -2.88
C ALA A 123 -26.78 18.92 -2.79
N ARG A 124 -26.31 17.89 -3.51
CA ARG A 124 -26.91 16.56 -3.52
C ARG A 124 -26.70 15.78 -2.22
N ASP A 125 -25.52 15.90 -1.57
CA ASP A 125 -25.30 15.31 -0.23
C ASP A 125 -26.23 15.97 0.82
N ALA A 126 -26.58 17.26 0.71
CA ALA A 126 -27.53 17.92 1.62
C ALA A 126 -28.98 17.41 1.44
N GLU A 127 -29.47 17.29 0.20
CA GLU A 127 -30.77 16.69 -0.10
C GLU A 127 -30.91 15.27 0.48
N GLU A 128 -29.89 14.42 0.28
CA GLU A 128 -29.88 13.04 0.76
C GLU A 128 -29.75 12.95 2.29
N THR A 129 -28.89 13.78 2.90
CA THR A 129 -28.63 13.73 4.36
C THR A 129 -29.82 14.19 5.19
N HIS A 130 -30.58 15.17 4.68
CA HIS A 130 -31.70 15.79 5.39
C HIS A 130 -33.08 15.44 4.80
N SER A 131 -33.14 14.54 3.80
CA SER A 131 -34.37 14.09 3.14
C SER A 131 -35.27 15.23 2.66
N LEU A 132 -34.65 16.27 2.08
CA LEU A 132 -35.36 17.47 1.64
C LEU A 132 -36.31 17.17 0.46
N PRO A 133 -37.44 17.88 0.31
CA PRO A 133 -38.27 17.79 -0.87
C PRO A 133 -37.50 18.29 -2.10
N VAL A 134 -37.58 17.54 -3.19
CA VAL A 134 -36.82 17.83 -4.43
C VAL A 134 -37.78 17.84 -5.60
N ASP A 135 -38.00 19.02 -6.18
CA ASP A 135 -38.69 19.19 -7.45
C ASP A 135 -37.97 18.42 -8.57
N GLY A 136 -38.71 17.55 -9.27
CA GLY A 136 -38.14 16.63 -10.26
C GLY A 136 -37.50 17.37 -11.43
N ASP A 137 -38.21 18.34 -11.99
CA ASP A 137 -37.77 19.01 -13.21
C ASP A 137 -36.59 19.96 -12.95
N SER A 138 -36.61 20.72 -11.86
CA SER A 138 -35.45 21.51 -11.43
C SER A 138 -34.23 20.62 -11.14
N TRP A 139 -34.43 19.46 -10.50
CA TRP A 139 -33.35 18.52 -10.19
C TRP A 139 -32.73 17.91 -11.45
N LEU A 140 -33.54 17.51 -12.43
CA LEU A 140 -33.07 17.00 -13.71
C LEU A 140 -32.36 18.09 -14.53
N ALA A 141 -32.90 19.31 -14.54
CA ALA A 141 -32.28 20.47 -15.18
C ALA A 141 -30.91 20.80 -14.58
N ALA A 142 -30.78 20.82 -13.26
CA ALA A 142 -29.50 21.07 -12.58
C ALA A 142 -28.46 19.96 -12.86
N HIS A 143 -28.88 18.69 -12.96
CA HIS A 143 -27.98 17.61 -13.38
C HIS A 143 -27.52 17.77 -14.84
N ARG A 144 -28.40 18.17 -15.75
CA ARG A 144 -28.02 18.48 -17.14
C ARG A 144 -27.04 19.66 -17.20
N GLU A 145 -27.33 20.76 -16.51
CA GLU A 145 -26.48 21.96 -16.43
C GLU A 145 -25.05 21.61 -15.98
N PHE A 146 -24.92 20.93 -14.84
CA PHE A 146 -23.60 20.59 -14.30
C PHE A 146 -22.89 19.48 -15.08
N ALA A 147 -23.62 18.59 -15.77
CA ALA A 147 -23.02 17.65 -16.73
C ALA A 147 -22.46 18.38 -17.95
N ALA A 148 -23.24 19.30 -18.54
CA ALA A 148 -22.84 20.14 -19.68
C ALA A 148 -21.65 21.07 -19.37
N ALA A 149 -21.39 21.34 -18.10
CA ALA A 149 -20.23 22.11 -17.67
C ALA A 149 -19.02 21.26 -17.21
N GLY A 150 -19.08 19.94 -17.37
CA GLY A 150 -18.01 19.03 -16.94
C GLY A 150 -17.81 19.01 -15.41
N ALA A 151 -18.86 19.31 -14.64
CA ALA A 151 -18.83 19.58 -13.21
C ALA A 151 -19.63 18.55 -12.37
N ILE A 152 -19.70 17.29 -12.77
CA ILE A 152 -20.31 16.20 -11.97
C ILE A 152 -19.32 15.08 -11.62
N SER A 153 -19.28 14.67 -10.34
CA SER A 153 -18.48 13.52 -9.90
C SER A 153 -19.13 12.18 -10.26
N ALA A 154 -18.33 11.13 -10.50
CA ALA A 154 -18.87 9.80 -10.83
C ALA A 154 -19.82 9.24 -9.75
N LYS A 155 -19.59 9.56 -8.46
CA LYS A 155 -20.51 9.22 -7.35
C LYS A 155 -21.88 9.89 -7.50
N VAL A 156 -21.92 11.16 -7.93
CA VAL A 156 -23.19 11.87 -8.16
C VAL A 156 -23.90 11.30 -9.39
N ALA A 157 -23.17 11.03 -10.48
CA ALA A 157 -23.72 10.36 -11.66
C ALA A 157 -24.34 8.98 -11.34
N GLY A 158 -23.66 8.16 -10.53
CA GLY A 158 -24.19 6.87 -10.07
C GLY A 158 -25.46 6.99 -9.21
N ARG A 159 -25.54 8.01 -8.34
CA ARG A 159 -26.78 8.31 -7.57
C ARG A 159 -27.91 8.81 -8.47
N PHE A 160 -27.63 9.72 -9.39
CA PHE A 160 -28.59 10.23 -10.38
C PHE A 160 -29.21 9.08 -11.19
N GLY A 161 -28.38 8.19 -11.77
CA GLY A 161 -28.85 7.05 -12.56
C GLY A 161 -29.64 6.00 -11.76
N ALA A 162 -29.51 5.97 -10.42
CA ALA A 162 -30.39 5.18 -9.56
C ALA A 162 -31.73 5.88 -9.35
N ALA A 163 -31.69 7.16 -8.91
CA ALA A 163 -32.87 7.95 -8.56
C ALA A 163 -33.83 8.21 -9.73
N LEU A 164 -33.36 8.20 -10.98
CA LEU A 164 -34.22 8.31 -12.16
C LEU A 164 -35.36 7.26 -12.17
N ARG A 165 -35.10 6.04 -11.69
CA ARG A 165 -36.08 4.95 -11.67
C ARG A 165 -37.16 5.12 -10.59
N ASP A 166 -36.85 5.86 -9.55
CA ASP A 166 -37.76 6.10 -8.42
C ASP A 166 -38.60 7.38 -8.64
N ARG A 167 -38.12 8.29 -9.51
CA ARG A 167 -38.72 9.62 -9.77
C ARG A 167 -39.53 9.71 -11.08
N TYR A 168 -39.28 8.85 -12.05
CA TYR A 168 -39.89 8.93 -13.38
C TYR A 168 -40.43 7.59 -13.87
N ALA A 169 -41.43 7.64 -14.75
CA ALA A 169 -41.91 6.46 -15.45
C ALA A 169 -40.78 5.78 -16.26
N PRO A 170 -40.82 4.45 -16.49
CA PRO A 170 -39.67 3.71 -16.99
C PRO A 170 -39.08 4.18 -18.33
N GLN A 171 -39.92 4.61 -19.28
CA GLN A 171 -39.46 5.10 -20.58
C GLN A 171 -38.75 6.48 -20.48
N PRO A 172 -39.33 7.53 -19.86
CA PRO A 172 -38.61 8.75 -19.54
C PRO A 172 -37.32 8.54 -18.72
N ALA A 173 -37.34 7.62 -17.75
CA ALA A 173 -36.17 7.31 -16.93
C ALA A 173 -35.00 6.73 -17.78
N LEU A 174 -35.29 5.85 -18.73
CA LEU A 174 -34.29 5.32 -19.68
C LEU A 174 -33.74 6.42 -20.59
N ALA A 175 -34.62 7.25 -21.16
CA ALA A 175 -34.22 8.34 -22.05
C ALA A 175 -33.30 9.35 -21.34
N ALA A 176 -33.68 9.78 -20.12
CA ALA A 176 -32.87 10.69 -19.30
C ALA A 176 -31.52 10.09 -18.89
N LEU A 177 -31.44 8.77 -18.65
CA LEU A 177 -30.18 8.08 -18.33
C LEU A 177 -29.21 8.08 -19.52
N ILE A 178 -29.71 7.78 -20.72
CA ILE A 178 -28.94 7.77 -21.98
C ILE A 178 -28.44 9.19 -22.29
N GLU A 179 -29.35 10.16 -22.33
CA GLU A 179 -29.03 11.57 -22.59
C GLU A 179 -27.99 12.13 -21.61
N PHE A 180 -28.13 11.83 -20.32
CA PHE A 180 -27.18 12.28 -19.30
C PHE A 180 -25.80 11.62 -19.44
N ALA A 181 -25.73 10.33 -19.79
CA ALA A 181 -24.47 9.64 -20.04
C ALA A 181 -23.72 10.23 -21.24
N GLU A 182 -24.45 10.61 -22.30
CA GLU A 182 -23.91 11.28 -23.48
C GLU A 182 -23.44 12.69 -23.18
N LEU A 183 -24.29 13.52 -22.59
CA LEU A 183 -23.96 14.90 -22.21
C LEU A 183 -22.71 14.94 -21.31
N ARG A 184 -22.66 14.08 -20.30
CA ARG A 184 -21.49 13.90 -19.42
C ARG A 184 -20.20 13.60 -20.21
N THR A 185 -20.28 12.67 -21.17
CA THR A 185 -19.13 12.19 -21.95
C THR A 185 -18.69 13.21 -23.01
N GLN A 186 -19.65 13.92 -23.61
CA GLN A 186 -19.41 15.00 -24.55
C GLN A 186 -18.64 16.15 -23.88
N HIS A 187 -18.96 16.46 -22.62
CA HIS A 187 -18.33 17.51 -21.83
C HIS A 187 -17.14 17.01 -20.97
N GLY A 188 -16.41 16.02 -21.48
CA GLY A 188 -15.08 15.68 -20.99
C GLY A 188 -15.04 14.74 -19.77
N GLN A 189 -16.17 14.23 -19.29
CA GLN A 189 -16.21 13.35 -18.12
C GLN A 189 -16.57 11.91 -18.52
N SER A 190 -15.81 10.90 -18.08
CA SER A 190 -16.11 9.52 -18.46
C SER A 190 -17.44 8.98 -17.88
N PRO A 191 -18.04 7.97 -18.53
CA PRO A 191 -18.97 7.03 -17.92
C PRO A 191 -18.55 6.56 -16.53
N TRP A 192 -19.54 6.40 -15.65
CA TRP A 192 -19.33 5.92 -14.27
C TRP A 192 -19.46 4.38 -14.19
N PRO A 193 -18.87 3.72 -13.18
CA PRO A 193 -18.79 2.25 -13.10
C PRO A 193 -20.13 1.53 -13.19
N GLU A 194 -21.19 2.10 -12.62
CA GLU A 194 -22.51 1.49 -12.51
C GLU A 194 -23.37 1.65 -13.78
N LEU A 195 -22.98 2.50 -14.74
CA LEU A 195 -23.78 2.83 -15.93
C LEU A 195 -24.27 1.59 -16.69
N PRO A 196 -23.45 0.57 -17.03
CA PRO A 196 -23.94 -0.60 -17.77
C PRO A 196 -25.06 -1.32 -17.01
N ARG A 197 -24.91 -1.51 -15.69
CA ARG A 197 -25.92 -2.17 -14.84
C ARG A 197 -27.20 -1.34 -14.73
N GLN A 198 -27.07 -0.02 -14.67
CA GLN A 198 -28.21 0.89 -14.60
C GLN A 198 -28.97 0.94 -15.93
N LEU A 199 -28.27 0.95 -17.07
CA LEU A 199 -28.85 0.85 -18.40
C LEU A 199 -29.63 -0.46 -18.58
N THR A 200 -29.03 -1.61 -18.24
CA THR A 200 -29.73 -2.92 -18.25
C THR A 200 -31.01 -2.90 -17.41
N ALA A 201 -30.98 -2.28 -16.24
CA ALA A 201 -32.15 -2.20 -15.36
C ALA A 201 -33.24 -1.26 -15.90
N ALA A 202 -32.85 -0.12 -16.48
CA ALA A 202 -33.77 0.84 -17.08
C ALA A 202 -34.41 0.29 -18.37
N ALA A 203 -33.62 -0.32 -19.27
CA ALA A 203 -34.12 -0.93 -20.50
C ALA A 203 -35.16 -2.02 -20.23
N ARG A 204 -34.87 -2.94 -19.28
CA ARG A 204 -35.83 -3.97 -18.84
C ARG A 204 -37.12 -3.37 -18.26
N ALA A 205 -37.01 -2.34 -17.43
CA ALA A 205 -38.19 -1.67 -16.86
C ALA A 205 -39.03 -0.94 -17.93
N ALA A 206 -38.39 -0.45 -18.99
CA ALA A 206 -39.02 0.24 -20.11
C ALA A 206 -39.58 -0.69 -21.20
N GLY A 207 -39.39 -2.02 -21.08
CA GLY A 207 -39.77 -3.00 -22.10
C GLY A 207 -38.90 -2.95 -23.37
N ARG A 208 -37.66 -2.45 -23.26
CA ARG A 208 -36.70 -2.34 -24.36
C ARG A 208 -35.70 -3.51 -24.35
N ASP A 209 -35.21 -3.86 -25.53
CA ASP A 209 -34.14 -4.86 -25.67
C ASP A 209 -32.83 -4.32 -25.11
N VAL A 210 -32.23 -5.05 -24.16
CA VAL A 210 -31.03 -4.61 -23.44
C VAL A 210 -29.81 -4.53 -24.35
N ASP A 211 -29.66 -5.46 -25.29
CA ASP A 211 -28.50 -5.52 -26.17
C ASP A 211 -28.58 -4.43 -27.24
N VAL A 212 -29.78 -4.08 -27.71
CA VAL A 212 -30.01 -2.94 -28.61
C VAL A 212 -29.67 -1.61 -27.92
N GLU A 213 -30.24 -1.35 -26.73
CA GLU A 213 -29.98 -0.10 -26.00
C GLU A 213 -28.50 0.03 -25.59
N GLN A 214 -27.85 -1.07 -25.18
CA GLN A 214 -26.43 -1.07 -24.87
C GLN A 214 -25.55 -0.78 -26.10
N LYS A 215 -25.88 -1.36 -27.26
CA LYS A 215 -25.16 -1.09 -28.51
C LYS A 215 -25.31 0.37 -28.94
N HIS A 216 -26.54 0.88 -28.96
CA HIS A 216 -26.84 2.27 -29.34
C HIS A 216 -26.10 3.29 -28.45
N LEU A 217 -26.04 3.06 -27.14
CA LEU A 217 -25.28 3.92 -26.24
C LEU A 217 -23.76 3.84 -26.52
N ILE A 218 -23.22 2.64 -26.75
CA ILE A 218 -21.80 2.46 -27.07
C ILE A 218 -21.43 3.21 -28.36
N GLU A 219 -22.25 3.12 -29.41
CA GLU A 219 -22.00 3.81 -30.69
C GLU A 219 -21.96 5.34 -30.54
N ARG A 220 -22.76 5.90 -29.64
CA ARG A 220 -22.81 7.34 -29.36
C ARG A 220 -21.66 7.82 -28.46
N LEU A 221 -21.21 6.97 -27.53
CA LEU A 221 -20.15 7.32 -26.58
C LEU A 221 -18.71 7.04 -27.09
N LEU A 222 -18.51 6.02 -27.92
CA LEU A 222 -17.18 5.60 -28.42
C LEU A 222 -16.43 6.67 -29.25
N PRO A 223 -17.09 7.54 -30.03
CA PRO A 223 -16.43 8.66 -30.71
C PRO A 223 -15.90 9.74 -29.74
N LEU A 224 -16.45 9.85 -28.53
CA LEU A 224 -16.19 10.97 -27.64
C LEU A 224 -14.82 10.83 -26.93
N PRO A 225 -13.99 11.89 -26.81
CA PRO A 225 -12.65 11.78 -26.24
C PRO A 225 -12.60 11.27 -24.79
N ALA A 226 -13.60 11.60 -23.97
CA ALA A 226 -13.66 11.21 -22.57
C ALA A 226 -13.85 9.69 -22.35
N ILE A 227 -14.25 8.95 -23.38
CA ILE A 227 -14.54 7.52 -23.26
C ILE A 227 -13.33 6.72 -22.77
N ARG A 228 -12.11 7.11 -23.17
CA ARG A 228 -10.86 6.43 -22.80
C ARG A 228 -10.58 6.45 -21.28
N GLU A 229 -11.14 7.43 -20.57
CA GLU A 229 -11.00 7.59 -19.11
C GLU A 229 -12.06 6.75 -18.36
N SER A 230 -12.86 5.91 -19.05
CA SER A 230 -13.87 5.04 -18.43
C SER A 230 -13.23 3.97 -17.55
N PRO A 231 -13.78 3.68 -16.36
CA PRO A 231 -13.29 2.63 -15.47
C PRO A 231 -13.28 1.24 -16.12
N THR A 232 -12.32 0.39 -15.72
CA THR A 232 -12.15 -0.99 -16.23
C THR A 232 -13.43 -1.84 -16.12
N ALA A 233 -14.30 -1.56 -15.14
CA ALA A 233 -15.61 -2.21 -15.00
C ALA A 233 -16.56 -1.93 -16.17
N VAL A 234 -16.58 -0.70 -16.71
CA VAL A 234 -17.40 -0.31 -17.86
C VAL A 234 -16.95 -1.06 -19.11
N TRP A 235 -15.64 -1.02 -19.38
CA TRP A 235 -15.05 -1.73 -20.51
C TRP A 235 -15.27 -3.24 -20.46
N LYS A 236 -15.16 -3.88 -19.29
CA LYS A 236 -15.44 -5.31 -19.12
C LYS A 236 -16.90 -5.65 -19.37
N ALA A 237 -17.84 -4.83 -18.89
CA ALA A 237 -19.27 -5.02 -19.14
C ALA A 237 -19.63 -4.86 -20.63
N TRP A 238 -18.94 -3.96 -21.34
CA TRP A 238 -19.18 -3.69 -22.76
C TRP A 238 -18.41 -4.58 -23.74
N ARG A 239 -17.38 -5.35 -23.33
CA ARG A 239 -16.58 -6.21 -24.24
C ARG A 239 -17.42 -7.03 -25.23
N PRO A 240 -18.49 -7.76 -24.83
CA PRO A 240 -19.29 -8.54 -25.77
C PRO A 240 -19.99 -7.68 -26.83
N ALA A 241 -20.56 -6.54 -26.43
CA ALA A 241 -21.26 -5.63 -27.33
C ALA A 241 -20.28 -4.88 -28.26
N LEU A 242 -19.10 -4.48 -27.76
CA LEU A 242 -18.04 -3.86 -28.56
C LEU A 242 -17.54 -4.80 -29.66
N ILE A 243 -17.31 -6.08 -29.34
CA ILE A 243 -16.89 -7.10 -30.32
C ILE A 243 -17.99 -7.31 -31.37
N ALA A 244 -19.25 -7.46 -30.95
CA ALA A 244 -20.37 -7.65 -31.87
C ALA A 244 -20.57 -6.45 -32.81
N LEU A 245 -20.46 -5.22 -32.30
CA LEU A 245 -20.53 -3.98 -33.07
C LEU A 245 -19.38 -3.85 -34.07
N ALA A 246 -18.15 -4.07 -33.63
CA ALA A 246 -16.98 -3.93 -34.49
C ALA A 246 -16.96 -4.94 -35.64
N LYS A 247 -17.38 -6.19 -35.40
CA LYS A 247 -17.53 -7.20 -36.47
C LYS A 247 -18.52 -6.81 -37.57
N GLY A 248 -19.47 -5.92 -37.27
CA GLY A 248 -20.41 -5.35 -38.24
C GLY A 248 -20.03 -3.96 -38.76
N SER A 249 -18.95 -3.33 -38.29
CA SER A 249 -18.63 -1.94 -38.63
C SER A 249 -17.13 -1.62 -38.59
N THR A 250 -16.56 -1.41 -39.78
CA THR A 250 -15.18 -0.92 -39.97
C THR A 250 -14.95 0.46 -39.34
N GLN A 251 -15.99 1.29 -39.21
CA GLN A 251 -15.87 2.58 -38.50
C GLN A 251 -15.63 2.37 -37.00
N ILE A 252 -16.29 1.38 -36.39
CA ILE A 252 -16.12 1.04 -34.97
C ILE A 252 -14.75 0.37 -34.75
N GLN A 253 -14.33 -0.53 -35.64
CA GLN A 253 -12.97 -1.08 -35.65
C GLN A 253 -11.89 0.00 -35.68
N ARG A 254 -11.97 0.95 -36.63
CA ARG A 254 -11.06 2.11 -36.70
C ARG A 254 -11.08 2.90 -35.39
N ARG A 255 -12.25 3.15 -34.81
CA ARG A 255 -12.34 3.93 -33.57
C ARG A 255 -11.73 3.20 -32.37
N LEU A 256 -11.90 1.88 -32.26
CA LEU A 256 -11.27 1.08 -31.21
C LEU A 256 -9.73 1.18 -31.22
N LEU A 257 -9.11 1.25 -32.40
CA LEU A 257 -7.66 1.47 -32.53
C LEU A 257 -7.20 2.84 -31.98
N GLU A 258 -8.08 3.83 -31.87
CA GLU A 258 -7.71 5.19 -31.47
C GLU A 258 -7.85 5.47 -29.97
N VAL A 259 -8.74 4.75 -29.28
CA VAL A 259 -9.24 5.11 -27.95
C VAL A 259 -8.14 5.06 -26.86
N PHE A 260 -7.30 4.02 -26.84
CA PHE A 260 -6.25 3.80 -25.84
C PHE A 260 -6.69 4.07 -24.37
N PRO A 261 -7.47 3.16 -23.75
CA PRO A 261 -8.07 3.38 -22.43
C PRO A 261 -7.06 3.50 -21.29
N VAL A 262 -7.24 4.47 -20.39
CA VAL A 262 -6.26 4.77 -19.32
C VAL A 262 -6.57 4.13 -17.96
N ALA A 263 -7.47 3.15 -17.91
CA ALA A 263 -7.97 2.56 -16.66
C ALA A 263 -7.03 1.50 -16.05
N ASP A 264 -6.96 1.44 -14.72
CA ASP A 264 -6.07 0.50 -14.02
C ASP A 264 -6.36 -0.97 -14.42
N GLY A 265 -5.34 -1.65 -14.99
CA GLY A 265 -5.40 -3.06 -15.37
C GLY A 265 -6.27 -3.37 -16.60
N ILE A 266 -6.30 -2.47 -17.58
CA ILE A 266 -6.94 -2.69 -18.90
C ILE A 266 -5.97 -3.11 -20.01
N ASP A 267 -4.70 -2.74 -19.85
CA ASP A 267 -3.56 -2.97 -20.76
C ASP A 267 -3.47 -4.39 -21.31
N GLY A 268 -3.62 -5.41 -20.46
CA GLY A 268 -3.38 -6.79 -20.87
C GLY A 268 -4.41 -7.36 -21.86
N TRP A 269 -5.70 -7.04 -21.65
CA TRP A 269 -6.81 -7.67 -22.39
C TRP A 269 -7.44 -6.75 -23.45
N TRP A 270 -7.10 -5.44 -23.44
CA TRP A 270 -7.55 -4.52 -24.48
C TRP A 270 -7.06 -4.93 -25.88
N PHE A 271 -5.82 -5.39 -26.00
CA PHE A 271 -5.28 -5.87 -27.28
C PHE A 271 -5.95 -7.17 -27.77
N GLU A 272 -6.39 -8.04 -26.85
CA GLU A 272 -7.22 -9.20 -27.19
C GLU A 272 -8.58 -8.75 -27.76
N LEU A 273 -9.22 -7.74 -27.16
CA LEU A 273 -10.46 -7.15 -27.68
C LEU A 273 -10.26 -6.59 -29.09
N LEU A 274 -9.15 -5.89 -29.35
CA LEU A 274 -8.82 -5.39 -30.70
C LEU A 274 -8.63 -6.53 -31.72
N ASN A 275 -8.13 -7.68 -31.29
CA ASN A 275 -8.01 -8.88 -32.12
C ASN A 275 -9.39 -9.54 -32.35
N GLU A 276 -10.15 -9.81 -31.29
CA GLU A 276 -11.48 -10.44 -31.34
C GLU A 276 -12.50 -9.63 -32.13
N SER A 277 -12.33 -8.30 -32.20
CA SER A 277 -13.15 -7.36 -32.95
C SER A 277 -12.76 -7.22 -34.43
N GLY A 278 -11.67 -7.83 -34.88
CA GLY A 278 -11.08 -7.64 -36.21
C GLY A 278 -10.51 -6.23 -36.43
N ALA A 279 -10.28 -5.46 -35.37
CA ALA A 279 -9.75 -4.10 -35.50
C ALA A 279 -8.27 -4.10 -35.90
N LEU A 280 -7.49 -5.10 -35.45
CA LEU A 280 -6.09 -5.24 -35.85
C LEU A 280 -5.91 -5.60 -37.34
N ASP A 281 -6.88 -6.25 -37.97
CA ASP A 281 -6.83 -6.61 -39.40
C ASP A 281 -6.74 -5.35 -40.28
N LEU A 282 -7.33 -4.24 -39.84
CA LEU A 282 -7.22 -2.94 -40.52
C LEU A 282 -5.79 -2.37 -40.53
N LEU A 283 -4.92 -2.86 -39.65
CA LEU A 283 -3.49 -2.51 -39.62
C LEU A 283 -2.62 -3.49 -40.44
N THR A 284 -3.19 -4.55 -41.00
CA THR A 284 -2.46 -5.55 -41.83
C THR A 284 -2.85 -5.48 -43.31
N HIS A 285 -4.07 -5.07 -43.63
CA HIS A 285 -4.57 -4.99 -45.01
C HIS A 285 -3.98 -3.85 -45.86
N VAL A 286 -3.88 -4.09 -47.17
CA VAL A 286 -3.20 -3.21 -48.14
C VAL A 286 -4.15 -2.16 -48.72
N SER A 287 -3.78 -0.87 -48.64
CA SER A 287 -4.32 0.17 -49.51
C SER A 287 -3.46 0.30 -50.77
N SER A 288 -3.72 -0.52 -51.78
CA SER A 288 -2.97 -0.53 -53.04
C SER A 288 -3.59 0.42 -54.06
N THR A 289 -3.11 1.66 -54.11
CA THR A 289 -3.38 2.55 -55.26
C THR A 289 -2.45 2.18 -56.41
N GLN A 290 -2.94 1.35 -57.34
CA GLN A 290 -2.73 1.47 -58.79
C GLN A 290 -3.49 0.36 -59.54
N HIS A 291 -4.72 0.65 -59.96
CA HIS A 291 -5.23 0.40 -61.32
C HIS A 291 -6.57 1.14 -61.49
N GLU A 292 -6.74 1.83 -62.62
CA GLU A 292 -7.98 2.53 -62.95
C GLU A 292 -9.01 1.55 -63.51
N THR A 293 -10.19 1.44 -62.90
CA THR A 293 -11.51 1.54 -63.58
C THR A 293 -12.64 1.49 -62.54
N ALA A 294 -13.77 2.11 -62.87
CA ALA A 294 -14.78 2.53 -61.89
C ALA A 294 -15.83 1.45 -61.54
N VAL A 295 -16.25 1.41 -60.26
CA VAL A 295 -17.62 1.75 -59.79
C VAL A 295 -17.49 2.36 -58.38
N GLN A 296 -18.34 3.33 -58.04
CA GLN A 296 -18.29 4.06 -56.77
C GLN A 296 -18.95 3.30 -55.61
N GLU A 297 -18.21 3.05 -54.53
CA GLU A 297 -18.75 3.25 -53.18
C GLU A 297 -17.63 3.71 -52.23
N SER A 298 -17.92 4.75 -51.43
CA SER A 298 -16.91 5.61 -50.80
C SER A 298 -16.36 5.04 -49.48
N VAL A 299 -15.35 4.17 -49.55
CA VAL A 299 -14.47 3.88 -48.39
C VAL A 299 -13.24 4.78 -48.48
N ALA A 300 -13.23 5.86 -47.70
CA ALA A 300 -12.04 6.70 -47.59
C ALA A 300 -10.84 5.87 -47.09
N PRO A 301 -9.65 6.00 -47.72
CA PRO A 301 -8.45 5.34 -47.24
C PRO A 301 -8.10 5.81 -45.83
N VAL A 302 -7.49 4.93 -45.04
CA VAL A 302 -7.00 5.31 -43.70
C VAL A 302 -6.04 6.48 -43.86
N ALA A 303 -6.33 7.60 -43.20
CA ALA A 303 -5.54 8.81 -43.34
C ALA A 303 -4.05 8.53 -43.05
N PRO A 304 -3.09 9.15 -43.77
CA PRO A 304 -1.65 8.84 -43.69
C PRO A 304 -0.98 9.10 -42.31
N ALA A 305 -1.76 9.43 -41.29
CA ALA A 305 -1.35 9.59 -39.90
C ALA A 305 -1.33 8.27 -39.08
N GLN A 306 -1.95 7.18 -39.55
CA GLN A 306 -2.05 5.90 -38.80
C GLN A 306 -1.51 4.70 -39.60
N THR A 307 -0.22 4.69 -39.88
CA THR A 307 0.47 3.47 -40.33
C THR A 307 0.64 2.49 -39.16
N ALA A 308 0.77 1.19 -39.44
CA ALA A 308 0.94 0.16 -38.40
C ALA A 308 2.07 0.50 -37.42
N ALA A 309 3.19 1.04 -37.94
CA ALA A 309 4.33 1.46 -37.14
C ALA A 309 4.01 2.62 -36.18
N ARG A 310 3.27 3.64 -36.64
CA ARG A 310 2.85 4.77 -35.79
C ARG A 310 1.81 4.35 -34.75
N TRP A 311 0.94 3.39 -35.08
CA TRP A 311 -0.01 2.83 -34.13
C TRP A 311 0.71 2.00 -33.05
N LEU A 312 1.61 1.09 -33.42
CA LEU A 312 2.38 0.27 -32.48
C LEU A 312 3.23 1.14 -31.55
N SER A 313 3.87 2.18 -32.08
CA SER A 313 4.62 3.17 -31.27
C SER A 313 3.76 3.80 -30.18
N ARG A 314 2.51 4.20 -30.51
CA ARG A 314 1.53 4.73 -29.55
C ARG A 314 1.09 3.68 -28.54
N ALA A 315 0.87 2.43 -28.96
CA ALA A 315 0.45 1.34 -28.09
C ALA A 315 1.50 0.99 -27.02
N VAL A 316 2.78 0.94 -27.42
CA VAL A 316 3.92 0.71 -26.53
C VAL A 316 4.02 1.82 -25.47
N ILE A 317 4.01 3.09 -25.88
CA ILE A 317 4.08 4.23 -24.95
C ILE A 317 2.86 4.25 -24.00
N HIS A 318 1.66 3.98 -24.54
CA HIS A 318 0.43 3.96 -23.77
C HIS A 318 0.43 2.88 -22.68
N ALA A 319 0.80 1.63 -23.02
CA ALA A 319 0.82 0.53 -22.07
C ALA A 319 1.79 0.79 -20.90
N ARG A 320 2.99 1.36 -21.14
CA ARG A 320 3.90 1.76 -20.05
C ARG A 320 3.34 2.88 -19.16
N ARG A 321 2.46 3.74 -19.68
CA ARG A 321 1.81 4.82 -18.92
C ARG A 321 0.74 4.30 -17.96
N VAL A 322 0.04 3.23 -18.31
CA VAL A 322 -1.10 2.67 -17.55
C VAL A 322 -0.74 1.43 -16.72
N SER A 323 0.50 0.92 -16.87
CA SER A 323 1.01 -0.24 -16.13
C SER A 323 0.86 -0.08 -14.61
N ARG A 324 0.39 -1.14 -13.94
CA ARG A 324 0.21 -1.18 -12.48
C ARG A 324 1.53 -1.06 -11.72
N ASP A 325 2.62 -1.51 -12.33
CA ASP A 325 3.95 -1.35 -11.75
C ASP A 325 4.45 0.08 -12.01
N ARG A 326 4.14 0.99 -11.08
CA ARG A 326 4.58 2.38 -11.16
C ARG A 326 6.10 2.55 -11.02
N VAL A 327 6.82 1.51 -10.56
CA VAL A 327 8.26 1.53 -10.29
C VAL A 327 9.04 1.08 -11.53
N HIS A 328 8.63 -0.02 -12.17
CA HIS A 328 9.35 -0.63 -13.29
C HIS A 328 8.63 -0.49 -14.65
N ARG A 329 7.32 -0.21 -14.67
CA ARG A 329 6.49 0.09 -15.86
C ARG A 329 6.66 -0.93 -17.00
N THR A 330 6.74 -2.20 -16.63
CA THR A 330 6.83 -3.33 -17.56
C THR A 330 5.66 -3.37 -18.53
N LEU A 331 5.95 -3.82 -19.76
CA LEU A 331 4.90 -4.14 -20.73
C LEU A 331 4.36 -5.57 -20.48
N PRO A 332 3.06 -5.81 -20.68
CA PRO A 332 2.48 -7.15 -20.60
C PRO A 332 3.12 -8.10 -21.63
N ARG A 333 3.46 -9.34 -21.24
CA ARG A 333 4.13 -10.35 -22.09
C ARG A 333 3.43 -10.60 -23.43
N GLN A 334 2.11 -10.42 -23.47
CA GLN A 334 1.28 -10.48 -24.68
C GLN A 334 1.66 -9.48 -25.80
N PHE A 335 2.51 -8.47 -25.57
CA PHE A 335 3.01 -7.64 -26.67
C PHE A 335 3.77 -8.44 -27.75
N GLY A 336 4.35 -9.61 -27.41
CA GLY A 336 5.04 -10.46 -28.38
C GLY A 336 4.15 -10.97 -29.51
N TRP A 337 2.91 -11.41 -29.21
CA TRP A 337 1.99 -11.87 -30.26
C TRP A 337 1.51 -10.71 -31.13
N LEU A 338 1.31 -9.52 -30.54
CA LEU A 338 0.85 -8.32 -31.26
C LEU A 338 1.88 -7.88 -32.30
N ILE A 339 3.17 -7.91 -31.95
CA ILE A 339 4.26 -7.60 -32.89
C ILE A 339 4.33 -8.66 -33.99
N ALA A 340 4.20 -9.95 -33.64
CA ALA A 340 4.20 -11.04 -34.61
C ALA A 340 3.01 -10.99 -35.60
N ALA A 341 1.82 -10.55 -35.15
CA ALA A 341 0.66 -10.37 -36.00
C ALA A 341 0.83 -9.20 -37.00
N LEU A 342 1.52 -8.13 -36.58
CA LEU A 342 1.75 -6.94 -37.41
C LEU A 342 3.04 -7.01 -38.24
N SER A 343 3.96 -7.95 -37.97
CA SER A 343 5.34 -7.88 -38.48
C SER A 343 5.43 -7.86 -40.00
N ALA A 344 4.63 -8.69 -40.70
CA ALA A 344 4.64 -8.73 -42.16
C ALA A 344 4.32 -7.35 -42.78
N ARG A 345 3.37 -6.61 -42.20
CA ARG A 345 3.03 -5.26 -42.66
C ARG A 345 4.08 -4.23 -42.24
N LEU A 346 4.58 -4.31 -41.02
CA LEU A 346 5.62 -3.41 -40.50
C LEU A 346 6.92 -3.48 -41.31
N VAL A 347 7.30 -4.68 -41.77
CA VAL A 347 8.42 -4.91 -42.70
C VAL A 347 8.11 -4.31 -44.07
N ALA A 348 6.94 -4.62 -44.64
CA ALA A 348 6.55 -4.16 -45.98
C ALA A 348 6.38 -2.63 -46.10
N ASP A 349 5.91 -1.96 -45.04
CA ASP A 349 5.79 -0.50 -44.99
C ASP A 349 7.16 0.21 -44.88
N ALA A 350 8.20 -0.49 -44.41
CA ALA A 350 9.54 0.05 -44.14
C ALA A 350 9.60 1.30 -43.22
N ILE A 351 8.51 1.61 -42.48
CA ILE A 351 8.42 2.79 -41.61
C ILE A 351 8.93 2.43 -40.20
N PRO A 352 9.94 3.14 -39.66
CA PRO A 352 10.49 2.86 -38.34
C PRO A 352 9.48 2.99 -37.18
N VAL A 353 9.40 1.96 -36.34
CA VAL A 353 8.65 1.96 -35.08
C VAL A 353 9.46 2.68 -34.00
N ARG A 354 8.84 3.62 -33.28
CA ARG A 354 9.47 4.30 -32.14
C ARG A 354 9.06 3.64 -30.82
N LEU A 355 10.05 3.29 -29.99
CA LEU A 355 9.84 2.54 -28.74
C LEU A 355 10.11 3.36 -27.46
N ASP A 356 10.57 4.59 -27.60
CA ASP A 356 10.78 5.61 -26.57
C ASP A 356 9.77 6.77 -26.69
N GLY A 357 9.39 7.37 -25.55
CA GLY A 357 8.50 8.52 -25.50
C GLY A 357 9.21 9.85 -25.26
N ALA A 358 8.45 10.95 -25.30
CA ALA A 358 9.00 12.30 -25.24
C ALA A 358 9.38 12.73 -23.81
N ALA A 359 8.64 12.29 -22.79
CA ALA A 359 8.93 12.62 -21.40
C ALA A 359 10.01 11.70 -20.82
N TYR A 360 10.84 12.18 -19.89
CA TYR A 360 11.99 11.42 -19.37
C TYR A 360 11.63 10.02 -18.81
N TRP A 361 10.42 9.87 -18.26
CA TRP A 361 9.91 8.61 -17.70
C TRP A 361 9.34 7.65 -18.76
N GLU A 362 9.24 8.08 -20.02
CA GLU A 362 8.84 7.28 -21.19
C GLU A 362 10.06 6.85 -22.04
N ARG A 363 11.26 7.36 -21.75
CA ARG A 363 12.51 7.13 -22.51
C ARG A 363 13.19 5.78 -22.24
N ALA A 364 12.64 4.96 -21.34
CA ALA A 364 13.12 3.60 -21.08
C ALA A 364 12.47 2.60 -22.07
N ILE A 365 13.28 1.99 -22.94
CA ILE A 365 12.87 1.06 -23.99
C ILE A 365 12.81 -0.37 -23.44
N ASP A 366 11.67 -1.03 -23.60
CA ASP A 366 11.47 -2.44 -23.23
C ASP A 366 12.24 -3.38 -24.16
N VAL A 367 13.08 -4.23 -23.57
CA VAL A 367 13.99 -5.11 -24.31
C VAL A 367 13.25 -6.25 -25.03
N ARG A 368 12.16 -6.80 -24.47
CA ARG A 368 11.39 -7.87 -25.14
C ARG A 368 10.79 -7.35 -26.45
N VAL A 369 10.23 -6.14 -26.39
CA VAL A 369 9.61 -5.49 -27.55
C VAL A 369 10.66 -5.12 -28.60
N LEU A 370 11.81 -4.59 -28.18
CA LEU A 370 12.92 -4.29 -29.08
C LEU A 370 13.45 -5.54 -29.78
N GLU A 371 13.75 -6.61 -29.03
CA GLU A 371 14.19 -7.90 -29.59
C GLU A 371 13.15 -8.47 -30.55
N THR A 372 11.87 -8.50 -30.17
CA THR A 372 10.80 -9.04 -31.03
C THR A 372 10.67 -8.25 -32.34
N CYS A 373 10.84 -6.93 -32.32
CA CYS A 373 10.87 -6.12 -33.54
C CYS A 373 12.07 -6.49 -34.42
N LEU A 374 13.29 -6.46 -33.86
CA LEU A 374 14.54 -6.71 -34.60
C LEU A 374 14.59 -8.14 -35.15
N ALA A 375 14.22 -9.14 -34.36
CA ALA A 375 14.16 -10.56 -34.77
C ALA A 375 13.10 -10.84 -35.86
N LYS A 376 12.13 -9.93 -36.06
CA LYS A 376 11.14 -9.98 -37.14
C LYS A 376 11.50 -9.07 -38.33
N GLY A 377 12.67 -8.41 -38.31
CA GLY A 377 13.10 -7.48 -39.36
C GLY A 377 12.29 -6.17 -39.38
N VAL A 378 11.52 -5.86 -38.33
CA VAL A 378 10.73 -4.64 -38.25
C VAL A 378 11.68 -3.45 -38.07
N PRO A 379 11.64 -2.42 -38.94
CA PRO A 379 12.48 -1.23 -38.77
C PRO A 379 12.16 -0.54 -37.44
N VAL A 380 13.18 -0.22 -36.65
CA VAL A 380 13.06 0.52 -35.38
C VAL A 380 13.74 1.87 -35.54
N ALA A 381 13.10 2.93 -35.03
CA ALA A 381 13.66 4.28 -35.07
C ALA A 381 14.84 4.40 -34.11
N ALA A 382 15.87 5.15 -34.51
CA ALA A 382 16.99 5.49 -33.63
C ALA A 382 16.47 6.15 -32.32
N PRO A 383 16.96 5.74 -31.15
CA PRO A 383 16.49 6.21 -29.86
C PRO A 383 16.96 7.65 -29.58
N ALA A 384 16.26 8.38 -28.71
CA ALA A 384 16.73 9.67 -28.23
C ALA A 384 18.10 9.57 -27.52
N ALA A 385 18.90 10.63 -27.54
CA ALA A 385 20.28 10.63 -27.03
C ALA A 385 20.42 10.28 -25.53
N ASP A 386 19.37 10.49 -24.74
CA ASP A 386 19.29 10.11 -23.32
C ASP A 386 18.33 8.95 -23.03
N ALA A 387 17.77 8.32 -24.09
CA ALA A 387 16.99 7.11 -23.93
C ALA A 387 17.87 5.96 -23.41
N GLY A 388 17.25 5.02 -22.72
CA GLY A 388 17.95 3.88 -22.13
C GLY A 388 17.17 2.61 -22.34
N LEU A 389 17.85 1.47 -22.39
CA LEU A 389 17.18 0.18 -22.31
C LEU A 389 16.70 -0.06 -20.87
N ALA A 390 15.49 -0.58 -20.72
CA ALA A 390 14.96 -1.16 -19.49
C ALA A 390 15.61 -2.53 -19.20
N PHE A 391 16.92 -2.64 -19.47
CA PHE A 391 17.68 -3.89 -19.45
C PHE A 391 17.69 -4.53 -18.06
N HIS A 392 17.85 -3.74 -17.00
CA HIS A 392 17.63 -4.16 -15.61
C HIS A 392 16.29 -4.90 -15.43
N VAL A 393 15.21 -4.33 -15.95
CA VAL A 393 13.85 -4.86 -15.76
C VAL A 393 13.67 -6.14 -16.56
N TRP A 394 14.15 -6.18 -17.80
CA TRP A 394 14.10 -7.38 -18.66
C TRP A 394 15.01 -8.51 -18.18
N MET A 395 16.29 -8.24 -17.91
CA MET A 395 17.28 -9.21 -17.44
C MET A 395 16.71 -10.00 -16.27
N PHE A 396 16.10 -9.27 -15.34
CA PHE A 396 15.46 -9.88 -14.20
C PHE A 396 14.09 -10.55 -14.53
N ASP A 397 13.30 -10.09 -15.51
CA ASP A 397 11.95 -10.65 -15.80
C ASP A 397 11.91 -11.79 -16.82
N ARG A 398 12.98 -11.95 -17.60
CA ARG A 398 13.06 -12.91 -18.70
C ARG A 398 12.90 -14.35 -18.21
N ASP A 399 12.39 -15.20 -19.09
CA ASP A 399 12.45 -16.64 -18.84
C ASP A 399 13.87 -17.16 -19.16
N PRO A 400 14.38 -18.25 -18.54
CA PRO A 400 15.77 -18.69 -18.72
C PRO A 400 16.17 -19.13 -20.15
N GLU A 401 15.20 -19.28 -21.04
CA GLU A 401 15.36 -19.63 -22.46
C GLU A 401 15.31 -18.40 -23.39
N GLU A 402 15.03 -17.22 -22.84
CA GLU A 402 14.84 -15.97 -23.58
C GLU A 402 16.18 -15.24 -23.78
N ASP A 403 16.61 -15.19 -25.04
CA ASP A 403 17.85 -14.54 -25.50
C ASP A 403 17.56 -13.25 -26.29
N ILE A 404 18.60 -12.44 -26.57
CA ILE A 404 18.49 -11.19 -27.33
C ILE A 404 19.46 -11.07 -28.53
N PRO A 405 19.51 -12.07 -29.43
CA PRO A 405 20.45 -12.09 -30.55
C PRO A 405 20.25 -10.96 -31.55
N ALA A 406 19.02 -10.51 -31.82
CA ALA A 406 18.77 -9.47 -32.81
C ALA A 406 19.15 -8.07 -32.30
N LEU A 407 18.92 -7.79 -31.01
CA LEU A 407 19.38 -6.57 -30.34
C LEU A 407 20.90 -6.49 -30.30
N VAL A 408 21.57 -7.62 -30.03
CA VAL A 408 23.05 -7.72 -30.05
C VAL A 408 23.63 -7.52 -31.44
N ALA A 409 22.92 -7.95 -32.50
CA ALA A 409 23.36 -7.77 -33.88
C ALA A 409 23.15 -6.34 -34.41
N ASP A 410 22.23 -5.55 -33.83
CA ASP A 410 21.98 -4.18 -34.25
C ASP A 410 23.06 -3.21 -33.73
N PRO A 411 23.79 -2.47 -34.60
CA PRO A 411 24.92 -1.65 -34.18
C PRO A 411 24.53 -0.45 -33.29
N VAL A 412 23.31 0.07 -33.41
CA VAL A 412 22.82 1.22 -32.62
C VAL A 412 22.40 0.74 -31.23
N PHE A 413 21.57 -0.30 -31.17
CA PHE A 413 21.04 -0.81 -29.90
C PHE A 413 22.08 -1.61 -29.12
N ALA A 414 23.01 -2.31 -29.78
CA ALA A 414 24.17 -2.92 -29.12
C ALA A 414 25.09 -1.89 -28.45
N THR A 415 25.25 -0.71 -29.04
CA THR A 415 26.03 0.39 -28.43
C THR A 415 25.32 0.96 -27.20
N LEU A 416 24.00 1.15 -27.29
CA LEU A 416 23.19 1.57 -26.14
C LEU A 416 23.21 0.52 -25.01
N LEU A 417 23.18 -0.76 -25.36
CA LEU A 417 23.32 -1.89 -24.45
C LEU A 417 24.66 -1.87 -23.72
N ARG A 418 25.80 -1.87 -24.45
CA ARG A 418 27.16 -1.77 -23.86
C ARG A 418 27.26 -0.64 -22.83
N SER A 419 26.78 0.55 -23.17
CA SER A 419 26.80 1.74 -22.30
C SER A 419 26.05 1.59 -20.95
N LYS A 420 25.20 0.56 -20.83
CA LYS A 420 24.53 0.12 -19.60
C LYS A 420 25.29 -1.00 -18.91
N LEU A 421 25.75 -2.02 -19.66
CA LEU A 421 26.52 -3.15 -19.13
C LEU A 421 27.74 -2.65 -18.32
N ASP A 422 28.51 -1.72 -18.90
CA ASP A 422 29.75 -1.15 -18.34
C ASP A 422 29.57 -0.43 -16.99
N ARG A 423 28.33 -0.17 -16.53
CA ARG A 423 28.06 0.61 -15.31
C ARG A 423 27.41 -0.15 -14.16
N HIS A 424 26.78 -1.31 -14.40
CA HIS A 424 25.96 -1.97 -13.36
C HIS A 424 25.92 -3.51 -13.39
N TRP A 425 26.64 -4.19 -14.29
CA TRP A 425 26.60 -5.67 -14.42
C TRP A 425 28.01 -6.28 -14.51
N ASN A 426 28.22 -7.46 -13.92
CA ASN A 426 29.48 -8.19 -14.07
C ASN A 426 29.48 -9.04 -15.35
N LYS A 427 30.67 -9.50 -15.77
CA LYS A 427 30.88 -10.46 -16.89
C LYS A 427 29.89 -11.63 -16.83
N GLY A 428 29.64 -12.12 -15.61
CA GLY A 428 28.78 -13.25 -15.33
C GLY A 428 27.33 -13.11 -15.80
N ASP A 429 26.62 -12.07 -15.38
CA ASP A 429 25.20 -11.88 -15.76
C ASP A 429 24.99 -11.80 -17.28
N LEU A 430 26.06 -11.46 -18.01
CA LEU A 430 26.12 -11.41 -19.46
C LEU A 430 26.33 -12.80 -20.08
N GLU A 431 27.18 -13.64 -19.50
CA GLU A 431 27.44 -14.99 -20.02
C GLU A 431 26.22 -15.93 -19.92
N ARG A 432 25.25 -15.60 -19.06
CA ARG A 432 23.92 -16.21 -18.97
C ARG A 432 22.98 -15.89 -20.15
N VAL A 433 23.35 -14.96 -21.02
CA VAL A 433 22.60 -14.56 -22.23
C VAL A 433 23.44 -14.92 -23.45
N PRO A 434 23.10 -15.97 -24.21
CA PRO A 434 23.94 -16.48 -25.30
C PRO A 434 24.29 -15.43 -26.39
N ALA A 435 23.45 -14.42 -26.59
CA ALA A 435 23.76 -13.27 -27.42
C ALA A 435 24.85 -12.36 -26.82
N LEU A 436 24.78 -12.02 -25.53
CA LEU A 436 25.74 -11.09 -24.91
C LEU A 436 27.16 -11.66 -24.83
N ARG A 437 27.30 -12.99 -24.71
CA ARG A 437 28.60 -13.68 -24.80
C ARG A 437 29.31 -13.40 -26.13
N ARG A 438 28.57 -13.24 -27.23
CA ARG A 438 29.12 -12.90 -28.56
C ARG A 438 29.46 -11.42 -28.70
N LEU A 439 28.75 -10.54 -27.99
CA LEU A 439 28.97 -9.08 -28.03
C LEU A 439 30.30 -8.65 -27.35
N GLY A 440 30.80 -9.45 -26.41
CA GLY A 440 32.03 -9.21 -25.64
C GLY A 440 33.32 -9.72 -26.28
N GLN A 441 33.26 -10.36 -27.44
CA GLN A 441 34.45 -10.76 -28.20
C GLN A 441 34.88 -9.62 -29.14
N PRO A 442 36.19 -9.33 -29.29
CA PRO A 442 36.65 -8.30 -30.21
C PRO A 442 36.32 -8.68 -31.65
N ALA A 443 35.78 -7.72 -32.42
CA ALA A 443 35.38 -7.93 -33.80
C ALA A 443 36.59 -8.21 -34.70
N GLY A 444 36.86 -9.50 -34.94
CA GLY A 444 38.01 -9.95 -35.76
C GLY A 444 38.19 -11.47 -35.90
N ALA A 445 37.46 -12.30 -35.15
CA ALA A 445 37.65 -13.77 -35.17
C ALA A 445 37.01 -14.50 -36.37
N ASP A 446 35.93 -13.98 -36.96
CA ASP A 446 35.11 -14.70 -37.95
C ASP A 446 35.66 -14.74 -39.38
N GLN A 447 36.85 -14.19 -39.67
CA GLN A 447 37.47 -14.26 -41.01
C GLN A 447 38.49 -15.41 -41.20
N ALA A 448 38.77 -16.22 -40.16
CA ALA A 448 39.77 -17.28 -40.23
C ALA A 448 39.21 -18.72 -40.44
N ALA A 449 37.88 -18.90 -40.45
CA ALA A 449 37.24 -20.22 -40.48
C ALA A 449 36.56 -20.59 -41.82
N GLY A 450 36.87 -19.87 -42.90
CA GLY A 450 36.11 -19.90 -44.16
C GLY A 450 36.90 -20.19 -45.43
N ALA A 451 38.11 -20.76 -45.34
CA ALA A 451 38.93 -21.03 -46.52
C ALA A 451 39.97 -22.15 -46.34
N ASP A 452 39.59 -23.33 -45.81
CA ASP A 452 40.40 -24.55 -46.05
C ASP A 452 39.62 -25.87 -45.92
N GLN A 453 38.79 -26.16 -46.93
CA GLN A 453 38.32 -27.53 -47.24
C GLN A 453 38.16 -27.70 -48.77
N ALA A 454 39.28 -27.76 -49.51
CA ALA A 454 39.40 -28.60 -50.71
C ALA A 454 40.79 -28.46 -51.37
N ALA A 455 41.72 -29.39 -51.08
CA ALA A 455 42.56 -30.13 -52.04
C ALA A 455 43.90 -30.56 -51.42
N GLY A 456 44.50 -31.60 -52.01
CA GLY A 456 45.95 -31.82 -51.93
C GLY A 456 46.42 -32.71 -50.79
N ALA A 457 46.50 -34.01 -51.09
CA ALA A 457 47.44 -34.87 -50.38
C ALA A 457 48.88 -34.65 -50.88
N ASP A 458 49.82 -35.21 -50.12
CA ASP A 458 51.11 -35.76 -50.57
C ASP A 458 52.39 -34.90 -50.41
N GLN A 459 53.45 -35.57 -49.93
CA GLN A 459 54.88 -35.20 -49.89
C GLN A 459 55.28 -34.01 -48.98
N ALA A 460 56.11 -34.10 -47.93
CA ALA A 460 57.37 -34.80 -47.65
C ALA A 460 58.65 -33.95 -47.88
N ALA A 461 59.57 -34.07 -46.90
CA ALA A 461 61.01 -33.74 -46.91
C ALA A 461 61.49 -32.28 -46.66
N GLY A 462 62.42 -32.20 -45.69
CA GLY A 462 63.48 -31.18 -45.54
C GLY A 462 63.09 -29.78 -45.07
N ALA A 463 63.96 -28.98 -44.47
CA ALA A 463 65.26 -29.17 -43.80
C ALA A 463 65.75 -27.77 -43.38
N ASP A 464 66.50 -27.71 -42.27
CA ASP A 464 67.55 -26.73 -41.95
C ASP A 464 67.28 -25.20 -41.84
N GLN A 465 67.71 -24.68 -40.67
CA GLN A 465 68.55 -23.47 -40.46
C GLN A 465 67.97 -22.06 -40.72
N ALA A 466 68.41 -20.99 -40.04
CA ALA A 466 69.12 -20.81 -38.75
C ALA A 466 69.17 -19.31 -38.38
N ALA A 467 69.37 -18.98 -37.09
CA ALA A 467 69.86 -17.68 -36.56
C ALA A 467 68.99 -16.42 -36.88
N GLU A 468 69.10 -15.23 -36.26
CA GLU A 468 69.58 -14.72 -34.95
C GLU A 468 68.89 -13.34 -34.76
N ALA A 469 68.69 -12.74 -33.58
CA ALA A 469 68.95 -13.07 -32.18
C ALA A 469 67.73 -12.58 -31.34
N GLY A 470 67.69 -12.37 -30.01
CA GLY A 470 68.67 -12.34 -28.92
C GLY A 470 68.29 -11.29 -27.87
N ALA A 471 67.57 -11.68 -26.80
CA ALA A 471 67.40 -10.91 -25.55
C ALA A 471 66.72 -11.75 -24.45
N GLU A 472 67.53 -12.28 -23.53
CA GLU A 472 67.11 -12.87 -22.24
C GLU A 472 67.80 -12.08 -21.10
N PRO A 473 67.45 -12.26 -19.82
CA PRO A 473 66.13 -12.53 -19.26
C PRO A 473 65.84 -11.65 -18.00
N ALA A 474 64.66 -11.77 -17.41
CA ALA A 474 64.43 -11.40 -16.01
C ALA A 474 63.58 -12.49 -15.33
N SER A 475 64.21 -13.25 -14.43
CA SER A 475 63.62 -14.41 -13.77
C SER A 475 62.81 -14.05 -12.52
N ALA A 476 61.64 -14.66 -12.37
CA ALA A 476 60.98 -14.87 -11.09
C ALA A 476 60.68 -16.36 -10.96
N GLY A 477 61.26 -17.02 -9.95
CA GLY A 477 61.37 -18.47 -9.90
C GLY A 477 60.07 -19.20 -9.55
N THR A 478 59.79 -20.28 -10.27
CA THR A 478 58.79 -21.28 -9.91
C THR A 478 59.28 -22.10 -8.71
N ALA A 479 58.55 -22.05 -7.60
CA ALA A 479 58.66 -23.04 -6.53
C ALA A 479 57.75 -24.26 -6.86
N PRO A 480 58.11 -25.48 -6.44
CA PRO A 480 57.32 -26.67 -6.77
C PRO A 480 55.99 -26.69 -6.02
N VAL A 481 54.92 -27.10 -6.72
CA VAL A 481 53.63 -27.39 -6.11
C VAL A 481 53.73 -28.76 -5.42
N GLU A 482 53.91 -28.77 -4.10
CA GLU A 482 53.74 -29.99 -3.31
C GLU A 482 52.28 -30.43 -3.28
N GLU A 483 52.09 -31.74 -3.37
CA GLU A 483 50.79 -32.41 -3.51
C GLU A 483 49.91 -32.20 -2.26
N THR A 484 48.86 -31.39 -2.38
CA THR A 484 47.94 -31.10 -1.28
C THR A 484 47.05 -32.29 -0.96
N ALA A 485 47.21 -32.82 0.26
CA ALA A 485 46.39 -33.91 0.77
C ALA A 485 44.89 -33.56 0.73
N ARG A 486 44.11 -34.40 0.03
CA ARG A 486 42.66 -34.20 -0.16
C ARG A 486 41.89 -34.45 1.13
N LEU A 487 40.80 -33.71 1.31
CA LEU A 487 39.92 -33.84 2.47
C LEU A 487 39.07 -35.11 2.40
N PRO A 488 38.79 -35.78 3.54
CA PRO A 488 38.00 -37.00 3.60
C PRO A 488 36.49 -36.72 3.64
N LEU A 489 35.99 -35.97 2.65
CA LEU A 489 34.60 -36.11 2.21
C LEU A 489 34.66 -37.02 0.99
N ASP A 490 33.94 -38.15 1.06
CA ASP A 490 33.97 -39.19 0.03
C ASP A 490 33.59 -38.57 -1.33
N ALA A 491 34.56 -38.44 -2.24
CA ALA A 491 34.43 -37.69 -3.48
C ALA A 491 33.34 -38.26 -4.42
N ALA A 492 32.88 -39.50 -4.16
CA ALA A 492 31.72 -40.11 -4.79
C ALA A 492 30.37 -39.42 -4.45
N ARG A 493 30.30 -38.60 -3.39
CA ARG A 493 29.05 -37.96 -2.91
C ARG A 493 28.69 -36.64 -3.60
N LEU A 494 29.60 -36.06 -4.38
CA LEU A 494 29.41 -34.79 -5.11
C LEU A 494 29.38 -35.01 -6.63
N PRO A 495 28.27 -35.54 -7.21
CA PRO A 495 28.09 -35.57 -8.65
C PRO A 495 27.91 -34.14 -9.16
N LEU A 496 29.00 -33.55 -9.66
CA LEU A 496 28.98 -32.33 -10.47
C LEU A 496 28.43 -32.65 -11.86
N ASP A 497 27.16 -33.03 -11.92
CA ASP A 497 26.43 -33.22 -13.17
C ASP A 497 26.40 -31.87 -13.91
N ASP A 498 26.74 -31.89 -15.20
CA ASP A 498 26.69 -30.69 -16.05
C ASP A 498 25.31 -30.55 -16.73
N ALA A 499 24.41 -31.51 -16.54
CA ALA A 499 22.99 -31.32 -16.78
C ALA A 499 22.39 -30.31 -15.77
N ARG A 500 21.55 -29.40 -16.27
CA ARG A 500 20.79 -28.49 -15.37
C ARG A 500 19.86 -29.34 -14.49
N HIS A 501 19.86 -29.09 -13.19
CA HIS A 501 18.86 -29.67 -12.27
C HIS A 501 17.46 -29.46 -12.86
N PRO A 502 16.58 -30.48 -12.93
CA PRO A 502 15.32 -30.44 -13.71
C PRO A 502 14.23 -29.49 -13.15
N LEU A 503 14.58 -28.63 -12.19
CA LEU A 503 13.67 -27.67 -11.55
C LEU A 503 14.23 -26.25 -11.69
N ASP A 504 13.36 -25.33 -12.12
CA ASP A 504 13.65 -23.91 -12.22
C ASP A 504 14.00 -23.31 -10.85
N ASP A 505 15.30 -23.05 -10.68
CA ASP A 505 15.97 -22.55 -9.49
C ASP A 505 15.62 -21.07 -9.19
N ALA A 506 15.25 -20.28 -10.21
CA ALA A 506 14.88 -18.87 -10.04
C ALA A 506 13.65 -18.65 -9.12
N LYS A 507 12.97 -19.74 -8.73
CA LYS A 507 11.80 -19.75 -7.83
C LYS A 507 12.07 -20.40 -6.47
N VAL A 508 13.31 -20.84 -6.16
CA VAL A 508 13.69 -21.36 -4.83
C VAL A 508 13.53 -20.28 -3.75
N THR A 509 14.03 -19.07 -4.00
CA THR A 509 13.81 -17.88 -3.14
C THR A 509 12.32 -17.62 -2.89
N GLY A 510 11.49 -17.88 -3.90
CA GLY A 510 10.03 -17.78 -3.82
C GLY A 510 9.38 -18.78 -2.85
N ALA A 511 9.99 -19.95 -2.64
CA ALA A 511 9.55 -20.94 -1.66
C ALA A 511 10.04 -20.61 -0.23
N LEU A 512 11.22 -19.98 -0.11
CA LEU A 512 11.80 -19.54 1.17
C LEU A 512 11.16 -18.27 1.76
N TYR A 513 10.32 -17.56 0.99
CA TYR A 513 9.71 -16.30 1.45
C TYR A 513 9.09 -16.41 2.86
N GLY A 514 9.50 -15.47 3.71
CA GLY A 514 9.04 -15.28 5.08
C GLY A 514 9.87 -15.99 6.15
N LEU A 515 10.51 -17.11 5.78
CA LEU A 515 11.44 -17.84 6.64
C LEU A 515 12.82 -17.16 6.63
N ALA A 516 13.36 -16.91 5.43
CA ALA A 516 14.61 -16.17 5.23
C ALA A 516 14.36 -14.69 4.90
N GLU A 517 15.42 -13.87 4.95
CA GLU A 517 15.39 -12.43 4.70
C GLU A 517 14.86 -12.03 3.30
N ARG A 518 14.37 -10.79 3.20
CA ARG A 518 14.07 -10.14 1.93
C ARG A 518 15.11 -9.04 1.68
N TRP A 519 16.02 -9.28 0.76
CA TRP A 519 16.84 -8.21 0.17
C TRP A 519 16.48 -7.98 -1.29
N THR A 520 17.12 -6.97 -1.88
CA THR A 520 16.82 -6.39 -3.20
C THR A 520 16.49 -7.43 -4.27
N ALA A 521 15.62 -7.07 -5.22
CA ALA A 521 15.11 -7.93 -6.29
C ALA A 521 16.17 -8.39 -7.31
N GLN A 522 17.22 -9.06 -6.83
CA GLN A 522 18.17 -9.84 -7.62
C GLN A 522 17.49 -11.17 -7.94
N ARG A 523 17.25 -11.37 -9.23
CA ARG A 523 16.57 -12.55 -9.77
C ARG A 523 17.64 -13.46 -10.34
N ASP A 524 18.10 -14.40 -9.52
CA ASP A 524 19.17 -15.34 -9.86
C ASP A 524 18.68 -16.78 -9.75
N GLY A 525 18.55 -17.46 -10.89
CA GLY A 525 18.60 -18.92 -10.91
C GLY A 525 20.06 -19.38 -10.79
N GLY A 526 20.31 -20.58 -10.28
CA GLY A 526 21.66 -21.08 -9.99
C GLY A 526 22.04 -21.02 -8.52
N SER A 527 21.12 -20.74 -7.60
CA SER A 527 21.27 -20.95 -6.14
C SER A 527 21.79 -22.35 -5.82
N LEU A 528 21.14 -23.38 -6.39
CA LEU A 528 21.48 -24.78 -6.17
C LEU A 528 22.88 -25.09 -6.72
N ARG A 529 23.16 -24.65 -7.96
CA ARG A 529 24.49 -24.84 -8.57
C ARG A 529 25.57 -24.04 -7.85
N GLY A 530 25.26 -22.86 -7.33
CA GLY A 530 26.17 -22.04 -6.51
C GLY A 530 26.52 -22.73 -5.19
N ILE A 531 25.53 -23.29 -4.50
CA ILE A 531 25.73 -24.11 -3.28
C ILE A 531 26.63 -25.32 -3.59
N GLN A 532 26.35 -26.06 -4.68
CA GLN A 532 27.18 -27.18 -5.13
C GLN A 532 28.62 -26.76 -5.47
N LEU A 533 28.80 -25.66 -6.20
CA LEU A 533 30.12 -25.17 -6.61
C LEU A 533 30.95 -24.71 -5.41
N VAL A 534 30.37 -23.94 -4.48
CA VAL A 534 31.08 -23.50 -3.28
C VAL A 534 31.39 -24.69 -2.38
N GLY A 535 30.43 -25.59 -2.15
CA GLY A 535 30.66 -26.80 -1.36
C GLY A 535 31.73 -27.71 -1.97
N GLY A 536 31.74 -27.86 -3.30
CA GLY A 536 32.76 -28.58 -4.04
C GLY A 536 34.13 -27.91 -4.04
N PHE A 537 34.19 -26.57 -4.07
CA PHE A 537 35.46 -25.84 -3.96
C PHE A 537 36.06 -25.96 -2.57
N LEU A 538 35.25 -25.73 -1.52
CA LEU A 538 35.70 -25.82 -0.13
C LEU A 538 36.27 -27.20 0.21
N THR A 539 35.76 -28.27 -0.41
CA THR A 539 36.24 -29.66 -0.25
C THR A 539 37.37 -30.05 -1.20
N GLY A 540 37.73 -29.20 -2.17
CA GLY A 540 38.74 -29.51 -3.19
C GLY A 540 38.27 -30.44 -4.32
N VAL A 541 36.96 -30.69 -4.43
CA VAL A 541 36.33 -31.44 -5.54
C VAL A 541 36.23 -30.57 -6.81
N VAL A 542 36.03 -29.26 -6.65
CA VAL A 542 36.07 -28.26 -7.72
C VAL A 542 37.43 -27.55 -7.67
N THR A 543 38.22 -27.65 -8.74
CA THR A 543 39.49 -26.94 -8.87
C THR A 543 39.29 -25.42 -8.98
N PRO A 544 40.27 -24.58 -8.57
CA PRO A 544 40.22 -23.13 -8.76
C PRO A 544 39.89 -22.72 -10.20
N ASP A 545 40.47 -23.37 -11.21
CA ASP A 545 40.22 -23.05 -12.62
C ASP A 545 38.79 -23.39 -13.06
N ARG A 546 38.24 -24.54 -12.64
CA ARG A 546 36.83 -24.89 -12.92
C ARG A 546 35.90 -23.92 -12.21
N PHE A 547 36.23 -23.52 -10.98
CA PHE A 547 35.43 -22.54 -10.25
C PHE A 547 35.47 -21.17 -10.93
N ALA A 548 36.65 -20.67 -11.31
CA ALA A 548 36.82 -19.40 -11.99
C ALA A 548 36.05 -19.40 -13.33
N ALA A 549 36.11 -20.48 -14.11
CA ALA A 549 35.34 -20.62 -15.34
C ALA A 549 33.81 -20.57 -15.11
N GLU A 550 33.30 -21.18 -14.05
CA GLU A 550 31.87 -21.12 -13.69
C GLU A 550 31.45 -19.75 -13.09
N ALA A 551 32.34 -19.08 -12.37
CA ALA A 551 32.13 -17.73 -11.86
C ALA A 551 32.14 -16.68 -12.99
N GLU A 552 33.03 -16.82 -13.98
CA GLU A 552 33.05 -15.99 -15.20
C GLU A 552 31.81 -16.21 -16.06
N ARG A 553 31.32 -17.47 -16.16
CA ARG A 553 30.00 -17.82 -16.74
C ARG A 553 28.81 -17.24 -15.98
N GLY A 554 29.05 -16.62 -14.84
CA GLY A 554 28.03 -15.89 -14.10
C GLY A 554 27.07 -16.76 -13.36
N LEU A 555 27.57 -17.77 -12.69
CA LEU A 555 26.91 -18.24 -11.49
C LEU A 555 27.23 -17.24 -10.38
N PRO A 556 26.31 -16.31 -10.02
CA PRO A 556 26.53 -15.41 -8.92
C PRO A 556 26.60 -16.27 -7.68
N VAL A 557 27.72 -16.20 -7.00
CA VAL A 557 27.90 -16.85 -5.72
C VAL A 557 27.15 -16.02 -4.68
N THR A 558 25.83 -16.11 -4.74
CA THR A 558 24.90 -15.36 -3.89
C THR A 558 25.14 -15.71 -2.42
N ASP A 559 24.92 -14.76 -1.53
CA ASP A 559 25.23 -14.88 -0.10
C ASP A 559 24.00 -15.18 0.77
N TYR A 560 22.79 -15.21 0.21
CA TYR A 560 21.56 -15.33 1.01
C TYR A 560 21.37 -16.72 1.64
N TRP A 561 21.80 -17.79 0.98
CA TRP A 561 21.70 -19.16 1.49
C TRP A 561 22.69 -19.46 2.63
N VAL A 562 23.72 -18.62 2.80
CA VAL A 562 24.72 -18.71 3.88
C VAL A 562 24.05 -18.66 5.26
N SER A 563 22.96 -17.89 5.38
CA SER A 563 22.14 -17.81 6.60
C SER A 563 21.59 -19.17 7.06
N LEU A 564 21.47 -20.14 6.15
CA LEU A 564 20.97 -21.50 6.40
C LEU A 564 22.03 -22.45 6.95
N ILE A 565 23.32 -22.08 6.95
CA ILE A 565 24.40 -22.89 7.53
C ILE A 565 24.14 -23.05 9.04
N GLY A 566 24.03 -24.32 9.48
CA GLY A 566 23.61 -24.69 10.82
C GLY A 566 22.13 -24.50 11.14
N ARG A 567 21.27 -24.17 10.15
CA ARG A 567 19.85 -23.81 10.36
C ARG A 567 18.88 -24.44 9.36
N ILE A 568 19.31 -25.47 8.64
CA ILE A 568 18.55 -26.06 7.52
C ILE A 568 17.22 -26.71 7.95
N GLY A 569 17.04 -27.03 9.24
CA GLY A 569 15.80 -27.60 9.78
C GLY A 569 14.53 -26.77 9.51
N GLY A 570 14.63 -25.44 9.42
CA GLY A 570 13.48 -24.60 9.04
C GLY A 570 13.01 -24.82 7.60
N VAL A 571 13.94 -25.10 6.68
CA VAL A 571 13.64 -25.43 5.28
C VAL A 571 12.99 -26.81 5.19
N ALA A 572 13.50 -27.78 5.96
CA ALA A 572 12.93 -29.12 6.07
C ALA A 572 11.52 -29.10 6.69
N LEU A 573 11.27 -28.32 7.75
CA LEU A 573 9.95 -28.14 8.34
C LEU A 573 8.94 -27.55 7.32
N ARG A 574 9.36 -26.54 6.54
CA ARG A 574 8.53 -26.02 5.44
C ARG A 574 8.28 -27.08 4.35
N ALA A 575 9.28 -27.90 4.03
CA ALA A 575 9.19 -28.94 3.00
C ALA A 575 8.25 -30.09 3.39
N VAL A 576 8.03 -30.36 4.69
CA VAL A 576 7.04 -31.35 5.15
C VAL A 576 5.63 -30.79 5.31
N ALA A 577 5.48 -29.51 5.69
CA ALA A 577 4.20 -28.91 6.08
C ALA A 577 3.08 -29.07 5.02
N ALA A 578 1.87 -29.47 5.45
CA ALA A 578 0.71 -29.65 4.58
C ALA A 578 0.33 -28.41 3.75
N SER A 579 0.52 -27.19 4.30
CA SER A 579 0.20 -25.94 3.61
C SER A 579 1.16 -25.60 2.47
N THR A 580 2.31 -26.27 2.33
CA THR A 580 3.26 -25.99 1.25
C THR A 580 2.76 -26.60 -0.07
N ARG A 581 2.39 -25.77 -1.05
CA ARG A 581 2.03 -26.24 -2.39
C ARG A 581 3.12 -27.14 -3.01
N ASP A 582 2.72 -28.14 -3.79
CA ASP A 582 3.63 -29.14 -4.37
C ASP A 582 4.76 -28.53 -5.22
N GLU A 583 4.46 -27.50 -6.02
CA GLU A 583 5.48 -26.76 -6.76
C GLU A 583 6.54 -26.09 -5.87
N ARG A 584 6.15 -25.61 -4.68
CA ARG A 584 7.10 -25.02 -3.70
C ARG A 584 7.83 -26.15 -2.97
N ARG A 585 7.13 -27.23 -2.64
CA ARG A 585 7.67 -28.44 -1.99
C ARG A 585 8.79 -29.06 -2.81
N ALA A 586 8.58 -29.29 -4.10
CA ALA A 586 9.59 -29.84 -5.01
C ALA A 586 10.88 -29.01 -5.05
N ARG A 587 10.76 -27.67 -5.02
CA ARG A 587 11.92 -26.76 -4.98
C ARG A 587 12.66 -26.78 -3.65
N LEU A 588 11.93 -26.93 -2.53
CA LEU A 588 12.54 -27.08 -1.21
C LEU A 588 13.22 -28.44 -1.06
N LEU A 589 12.63 -29.53 -1.58
CA LEU A 589 13.27 -30.85 -1.60
C LEU A 589 14.56 -30.82 -2.44
N ALA A 590 14.54 -30.23 -3.64
CA ALA A 590 15.75 -30.03 -4.45
C ALA A 590 16.86 -29.24 -3.72
N LEU A 591 16.48 -28.21 -2.94
CA LEU A 591 17.42 -27.48 -2.08
C LEU A 591 18.03 -28.39 -1.00
N LEU A 592 17.24 -29.22 -0.33
CA LEU A 592 17.74 -30.16 0.68
C LEU A 592 18.61 -31.28 0.07
N GLU A 593 18.26 -31.76 -1.13
CA GLU A 593 19.02 -32.78 -1.89
C GLU A 593 20.41 -32.27 -2.26
N VAL A 594 20.49 -31.02 -2.72
CA VAL A 594 21.74 -30.32 -2.99
C VAL A 594 22.52 -30.04 -1.71
N TRP A 595 21.84 -29.58 -0.65
CA TRP A 595 22.47 -29.27 0.63
C TRP A 595 23.16 -30.50 1.24
N ALA A 596 22.49 -31.66 1.20
CA ALA A 596 23.00 -32.94 1.71
C ALA A 596 24.30 -33.42 1.03
N GLN A 597 24.65 -32.90 -0.15
CA GLN A 597 25.87 -33.23 -0.87
C GLN A 597 27.04 -32.27 -0.53
N THR A 598 26.82 -31.23 0.26
CA THR A 598 27.83 -30.20 0.58
C THR A 598 28.45 -30.38 1.98
N PRO A 599 29.65 -29.81 2.24
CA PRO A 599 30.18 -29.71 3.60
C PRO A 599 29.26 -28.95 4.58
N PHE A 600 28.22 -28.25 4.10
CA PHE A 600 27.23 -27.58 4.96
C PHE A 600 26.22 -28.56 5.61
N ALA A 601 26.28 -29.85 5.26
CA ALA A 601 25.52 -30.95 5.88
C ALA A 601 26.44 -31.95 6.63
N ASP A 602 27.72 -31.64 6.78
CA ASP A 602 28.69 -32.43 7.54
C ASP A 602 28.84 -31.84 8.96
N PRO A 603 28.45 -32.56 10.04
CA PRO A 603 28.54 -32.06 11.41
C PRO A 603 29.99 -31.88 11.90
N GLU A 604 30.97 -32.54 11.28
CA GLU A 604 32.39 -32.43 11.65
C GLU A 604 33.10 -31.29 10.89
N ALA A 605 32.43 -30.64 9.93
CA ALA A 605 33.01 -29.56 9.14
C ALA A 605 33.20 -28.27 9.97
N SER A 606 34.47 -27.85 10.13
CA SER A 606 34.82 -26.60 10.83
C SER A 606 34.63 -25.38 9.92
N LEU A 607 33.39 -24.90 9.82
CA LEU A 607 33.02 -23.75 8.98
C LEU A 607 33.10 -22.40 9.73
N ARG A 608 33.55 -21.35 9.03
CA ARG A 608 33.50 -19.95 9.48
C ARG A 608 32.80 -19.06 8.45
N MET A 609 32.25 -17.95 8.90
CA MET A 609 31.56 -16.95 8.08
C MET A 609 31.97 -15.55 8.52
N GLY A 610 32.00 -14.59 7.60
CA GLY A 610 32.43 -13.24 7.94
C GLY A 610 32.28 -12.21 6.83
N VAL A 611 32.86 -11.04 7.07
CA VAL A 611 33.03 -9.94 6.11
C VAL A 611 34.51 -9.69 5.90
N VAL A 612 34.93 -9.66 4.63
CA VAL A 612 36.30 -9.39 4.21
C VAL A 612 36.33 -8.13 3.34
N GLU A 613 37.29 -7.25 3.59
CA GLU A 613 37.69 -6.17 2.70
C GLU A 613 38.65 -6.71 1.64
N THR A 614 38.26 -6.57 0.38
CA THR A 614 39.00 -7.02 -0.81
C THR A 614 39.14 -5.85 -1.75
N GLU A 615 40.34 -5.62 -2.30
CA GLU A 615 40.45 -4.81 -3.52
C GLU A 615 39.52 -5.37 -4.62
N GLN A 616 39.05 -4.52 -5.54
CA GLN A 616 38.07 -4.93 -6.55
C GLN A 616 38.56 -6.09 -7.44
N THR A 617 39.87 -6.25 -7.55
CA THR A 617 40.59 -7.32 -8.27
C THR A 617 41.16 -8.43 -7.37
N GLY A 618 40.83 -8.45 -6.07
CA GLY A 618 41.31 -9.46 -5.12
C GLY A 618 40.76 -10.87 -5.38
N PRO A 619 41.42 -11.93 -4.85
CA PRO A 619 41.00 -13.31 -5.05
C PRO A 619 39.64 -13.56 -4.40
N LEU A 620 38.72 -14.13 -5.19
CA LEU A 620 37.38 -14.48 -4.71
C LEU A 620 37.33 -15.84 -4.02
N PHE A 621 38.29 -16.72 -4.35
CA PHE A 621 38.35 -18.09 -3.87
C PHE A 621 39.82 -18.42 -3.63
N VAL A 622 40.12 -19.04 -2.49
CA VAL A 622 41.49 -19.41 -2.14
C VAL A 622 41.50 -20.73 -1.38
N GLN A 623 42.46 -21.60 -1.69
CA GLN A 623 42.62 -22.91 -1.08
C GLN A 623 44.09 -23.07 -0.65
N GLY A 624 44.31 -23.70 0.50
CA GLY A 624 45.64 -23.93 1.05
C GLY A 624 45.65 -25.08 2.06
N LYS A 625 46.81 -25.34 2.65
CA LYS A 625 47.05 -26.47 3.56
C LYS A 625 46.13 -26.52 4.80
N TYR A 626 45.61 -25.37 5.23
CA TYR A 626 44.81 -25.22 6.46
C TYR A 626 43.34 -24.86 6.20
N GLY A 627 42.91 -24.85 4.94
CA GLY A 627 41.50 -24.64 4.60
C GLY A 627 41.27 -24.10 3.20
N ALA A 628 40.01 -23.76 2.95
CA ALA A 628 39.56 -23.06 1.75
C ALA A 628 38.58 -21.97 2.14
N ALA A 629 38.59 -20.83 1.44
CA ALA A 629 37.70 -19.71 1.65
C ALA A 629 37.10 -19.23 0.33
N ALA A 630 35.83 -18.83 0.38
CA ALA A 630 35.01 -18.42 -0.75
C ALA A 630 34.29 -17.12 -0.44
N ALA A 631 34.57 -16.06 -1.19
CA ALA A 631 33.89 -14.78 -1.12
C ALA A 631 32.55 -14.84 -1.89
N LEU A 632 31.52 -14.27 -1.29
CA LEU A 632 30.12 -14.39 -1.69
C LEU A 632 29.49 -12.99 -1.81
N GLY A 633 28.52 -12.85 -2.70
CA GLY A 633 27.85 -11.60 -3.00
C GLY A 633 28.67 -10.63 -3.85
N TRP A 634 28.09 -9.44 -4.05
CA TRP A 634 28.65 -8.38 -4.89
C TRP A 634 29.46 -7.37 -4.07
N VAL A 635 30.45 -6.73 -4.72
CA VAL A 635 31.21 -5.65 -4.09
C VAL A 635 30.29 -4.48 -3.77
N THR A 636 30.09 -4.21 -2.48
CA THR A 636 29.54 -2.92 -2.04
C THR A 636 30.56 -2.27 -1.11
N ARG A 637 31.21 -1.20 -1.59
CA ARG A 637 32.29 -0.48 -0.88
C ARG A 637 33.41 -1.41 -0.39
N ASP A 638 34.02 -2.13 -1.33
CA ASP A 638 35.20 -2.98 -1.14
C ASP A 638 35.06 -4.10 -0.08
N ARG A 639 33.84 -4.36 0.41
CA ARG A 639 33.47 -5.43 1.35
C ARG A 639 32.67 -6.53 0.67
N ARG A 640 32.91 -7.79 1.08
CA ARG A 640 32.18 -9.00 0.68
C ARG A 640 31.92 -9.89 1.88
N ARG A 641 30.86 -10.72 1.84
CA ARG A 641 30.73 -11.85 2.78
C ARG A 641 31.64 -12.99 2.34
N PHE A 642 32.01 -13.88 3.25
CA PHE A 642 32.71 -15.12 2.90
C PHE A 642 32.25 -16.32 3.74
N VAL A 643 32.47 -17.52 3.21
CA VAL A 643 32.42 -18.80 3.94
C VAL A 643 33.77 -19.50 3.79
N GLU A 644 34.25 -20.07 4.88
CA GLU A 644 35.54 -20.76 4.96
C GLU A 644 35.36 -22.14 5.61
N LEU A 645 36.06 -23.15 5.08
CA LEU A 645 36.22 -24.47 5.70
C LEU A 645 37.66 -24.63 6.18
N ARG A 646 37.85 -24.90 7.48
CA ARG A 646 39.17 -25.11 8.10
C ARG A 646 39.61 -26.56 8.09
N THR A 647 40.92 -26.78 7.95
CA THR A 647 41.55 -28.10 7.94
C THR A 647 42.75 -28.13 8.89
N GLY A 648 42.47 -28.35 10.17
CA GLY A 648 43.45 -28.31 11.25
C GLY A 648 43.59 -26.93 11.91
N ALA A 649 44.62 -26.78 12.75
CA ALA A 649 44.76 -25.66 13.68
C ALA A 649 45.48 -24.40 13.12
N GLY A 650 46.06 -24.49 11.92
CA GLY A 650 46.78 -23.37 11.30
C GLY A 650 45.86 -22.25 10.80
N ASP A 651 46.45 -21.10 10.45
CA ASP A 651 45.71 -19.98 9.86
C ASP A 651 45.22 -20.33 8.44
N PRO A 652 43.96 -19.97 8.10
CA PRO A 652 43.39 -20.22 6.79
C PRO A 652 44.08 -19.38 5.71
N PRO A 653 43.93 -19.74 4.43
CA PRO A 653 44.31 -18.84 3.35
C PRO A 653 43.44 -17.56 3.34
N ALA A 654 44.08 -16.40 3.22
CA ALA A 654 43.40 -15.10 3.29
C ALA A 654 42.84 -14.64 1.93
N LEU A 655 41.56 -14.21 1.93
CA LEU A 655 40.91 -13.54 0.79
C LEU A 655 41.21 -12.03 0.72
N GLY A 656 41.63 -11.44 1.85
CA GLY A 656 41.77 -10.00 2.04
C GLY A 656 41.80 -9.66 3.54
N THR A 657 41.55 -8.41 3.89
CA THR A 657 41.51 -7.95 5.30
C THR A 657 40.18 -8.35 5.93
N VAL A 658 40.19 -9.32 6.85
CA VAL A 658 38.97 -9.74 7.56
C VAL A 658 38.52 -8.62 8.50
N VAL A 659 37.29 -8.10 8.28
CA VAL A 659 36.66 -7.06 9.10
C VAL A 659 35.84 -7.70 10.23
N GLU A 660 35.12 -8.76 9.89
CA GLU A 660 34.28 -9.53 10.82
C GLU A 660 34.46 -11.01 10.52
N VAL A 661 34.59 -11.87 11.53
CA VAL A 661 34.56 -13.33 11.37
C VAL A 661 33.98 -13.97 12.62
N ALA A 662 33.14 -14.99 12.41
CA ALA A 662 32.60 -15.85 13.45
C ALA A 662 32.61 -17.31 12.97
N ASP A 663 32.64 -18.24 13.90
CA ASP A 663 32.33 -19.64 13.57
C ASP A 663 30.90 -19.76 13.06
N ALA A 664 30.68 -20.62 12.07
CA ALA A 664 29.33 -20.90 11.61
C ALA A 664 28.52 -21.57 12.73
N PRO A 665 27.21 -21.30 12.84
CA PRO A 665 26.36 -22.01 13.79
C PRO A 665 26.47 -23.53 13.56
N ARG A 666 26.70 -24.28 14.63
CA ARG A 666 26.60 -25.75 14.58
C ARG A 666 25.15 -26.11 14.87
N GLY A 667 24.42 -26.52 13.83
CA GLY A 667 23.09 -27.10 13.99
C GLY A 667 23.19 -28.49 14.61
N GLY A 668 22.30 -28.79 15.55
CA GLY A 668 22.09 -30.14 16.08
C GLY A 668 21.30 -31.05 15.11
N TRP A 669 20.71 -30.49 14.05
CA TRP A 669 19.93 -31.23 13.04
C TRP A 669 20.32 -30.86 11.61
N GLY A 670 20.18 -31.81 10.68
CA GLY A 670 20.35 -31.57 9.23
C GLY A 670 21.60 -32.20 8.59
N SER A 671 22.09 -33.31 9.14
CA SER A 671 23.15 -34.10 8.49
C SER A 671 22.69 -34.65 7.13
N ALA A 672 23.65 -34.99 6.26
CA ALA A 672 23.37 -35.57 4.95
C ALA A 672 22.40 -36.78 5.02
N ASP A 673 22.61 -37.70 5.97
CA ASP A 673 21.76 -38.89 6.14
C ASP A 673 20.34 -38.52 6.60
N THR A 674 20.21 -37.60 7.56
CA THR A 674 18.91 -37.12 8.05
C THR A 674 18.13 -36.36 6.96
N LEU A 675 18.83 -35.57 6.13
CA LEU A 675 18.23 -34.89 4.98
C LEU A 675 17.74 -35.90 3.93
N CYS A 676 18.58 -36.84 3.50
CA CYS A 676 18.19 -37.90 2.57
C CYS A 676 16.99 -38.70 3.09
N ARG A 677 16.95 -39.00 4.40
CA ARG A 677 15.83 -39.68 5.06
C ARG A 677 14.52 -38.89 4.97
N ILE A 678 14.51 -37.58 5.28
CA ILE A 678 13.28 -36.78 5.22
C ILE A 678 12.79 -36.57 3.78
N ILE A 679 13.70 -36.41 2.80
CA ILE A 679 13.37 -36.28 1.38
C ILE A 679 12.63 -37.52 0.89
N THR A 680 13.17 -38.71 1.17
CA THR A 680 12.53 -39.99 0.82
C THR A 680 11.16 -40.14 1.47
N LEU A 681 11.03 -39.85 2.77
CA LEU A 681 9.75 -39.94 3.48
C LEU A 681 8.68 -39.01 2.90
N VAL A 682 9.02 -37.77 2.51
CA VAL A 682 8.07 -36.86 1.84
C VAL A 682 7.66 -37.37 0.46
N ARG A 683 8.58 -37.98 -0.29
CA ARG A 683 8.28 -38.58 -1.61
C ARG A 683 7.39 -39.82 -1.50
N GLU A 684 7.56 -40.64 -0.47
CA GLU A 684 6.79 -41.86 -0.22
C GLU A 684 5.43 -41.60 0.44
N ARG A 685 5.38 -40.74 1.45
CA ARG A 685 4.21 -40.53 2.34
C ARG A 685 3.45 -39.24 2.05
N GLY A 686 3.98 -38.34 1.22
CA GLY A 686 3.43 -37.01 1.00
C GLY A 686 3.65 -36.06 2.19
N PRO A 687 2.95 -34.91 2.25
CA PRO A 687 3.03 -33.99 3.38
C PRO A 687 2.69 -34.60 4.73
N VAL A 688 3.30 -34.06 5.79
CA VAL A 688 2.84 -34.27 7.17
C VAL A 688 1.48 -33.58 7.35
N PRO A 689 0.41 -34.27 7.79
CA PRO A 689 -0.90 -33.68 8.01
C PRO A 689 -0.88 -32.48 8.97
N TYR A 690 -1.79 -31.52 8.78
CA TYR A 690 -1.89 -30.36 9.67
C TYR A 690 -2.52 -30.73 11.01
N ASP A 691 -1.69 -30.74 12.06
CA ASP A 691 -2.08 -31.03 13.43
C ASP A 691 -2.51 -29.75 14.19
N VAL A 692 -3.78 -29.70 14.57
CA VAL A 692 -4.36 -28.60 15.34
C VAL A 692 -3.99 -28.67 16.83
N ALA A 693 -3.72 -29.87 17.37
CA ALA A 693 -3.30 -30.03 18.76
C ALA A 693 -1.90 -29.44 18.97
N ALA A 694 -0.98 -29.69 18.03
CA ALA A 694 0.36 -29.09 18.03
C ALA A 694 0.34 -27.56 18.07
N VAL A 695 -0.60 -26.92 17.36
CA VAL A 695 -0.80 -25.45 17.41
C VAL A 695 -1.22 -24.99 18.79
N GLY A 696 -2.13 -25.73 19.45
CA GLY A 696 -2.56 -25.46 20.82
C GLY A 696 -1.41 -25.58 21.83
N VAL A 697 -0.61 -26.66 21.74
CA VAL A 697 0.58 -26.88 22.56
C VAL A 697 1.58 -25.72 22.42
N LEU A 698 1.92 -25.34 21.18
CA LEU A 698 2.85 -24.24 20.93
C LEU A 698 2.34 -22.91 21.51
N ALA A 699 1.06 -22.58 21.30
CA ALA A 699 0.44 -21.36 21.84
C ALA A 699 0.47 -21.34 23.38
N GLU A 700 0.06 -22.43 24.06
CA GLU A 700 0.03 -22.52 25.53
C GLU A 700 1.42 -22.39 26.17
N ARG A 701 2.43 -23.00 25.53
CA ARG A 701 3.82 -23.02 26.04
C ARG A 701 4.58 -21.71 25.83
N THR A 702 4.20 -20.91 24.83
CA THR A 702 4.91 -19.66 24.47
C THR A 702 4.16 -18.37 24.80
N GLY A 703 2.82 -18.41 24.86
CA GLY A 703 1.96 -17.23 24.92
C GLY A 703 1.60 -16.65 23.55
N LEU A 704 2.04 -17.27 22.44
CA LEU A 704 1.71 -16.85 21.07
C LEU A 704 0.23 -17.01 20.73
N SER A 705 -0.27 -16.19 19.80
CA SER A 705 -1.59 -16.42 19.22
C SER A 705 -1.64 -17.73 18.40
N ARG A 706 -2.82 -18.36 18.32
CA ARG A 706 -3.07 -19.53 17.46
C ARG A 706 -2.65 -19.28 16.00
N PRO A 707 -2.95 -18.13 15.36
CA PRO A 707 -2.42 -17.84 14.03
C PRO A 707 -0.88 -17.80 13.93
N ALA A 708 -0.18 -17.18 14.89
CA ALA A 708 1.28 -17.14 14.88
C ALA A 708 1.89 -18.54 15.09
N ALA A 709 1.39 -19.29 16.07
CA ALA A 709 1.79 -20.68 16.31
C ALA A 709 1.55 -21.57 15.07
N GLY A 710 0.40 -21.44 14.42
CA GLY A 710 0.08 -22.16 13.18
C GLY A 710 0.99 -21.79 12.00
N LEU A 711 1.40 -20.52 11.89
CA LEU A 711 2.38 -20.08 10.89
C LEU A 711 3.79 -20.63 11.20
N ILE A 712 4.22 -20.67 12.46
CA ILE A 712 5.53 -21.24 12.84
C ILE A 712 5.60 -22.73 12.50
N LEU A 713 4.58 -23.52 12.87
CA LEU A 713 4.53 -24.96 12.54
C LEU A 713 4.39 -25.23 11.04
N ALA A 714 3.93 -24.24 10.26
CA ALA A 714 3.96 -24.24 8.79
C ALA A 714 5.30 -23.76 8.20
N GLY A 715 6.35 -23.55 9.01
CA GLY A 715 7.66 -23.05 8.58
C GLY A 715 7.68 -21.57 8.19
N ILE A 716 6.81 -20.75 8.80
CA ILE A 716 6.72 -19.27 8.66
C ILE A 716 6.49 -18.79 7.20
N PRO A 717 5.38 -19.19 6.54
CA PRO A 717 5.14 -18.87 5.14
C PRO A 717 4.82 -17.38 4.89
N GLY A 718 5.48 -16.81 3.87
CA GLY A 718 5.04 -15.61 3.14
C GLY A 718 5.08 -14.27 3.90
N THR A 719 5.76 -14.18 5.06
CA THR A 719 5.74 -12.97 5.89
C THR A 719 6.33 -11.69 5.25
N GLY A 720 7.07 -11.81 4.13
CA GLY A 720 7.78 -10.70 3.45
C GLY A 720 7.08 -10.05 2.23
N SER A 721 5.86 -10.45 1.87
CA SER A 721 5.09 -9.75 0.81
C SER A 721 4.47 -8.45 1.34
N TYR A 722 4.64 -7.33 0.63
CA TYR A 722 3.96 -6.06 0.95
C TYR A 722 2.47 -6.03 0.58
N SER A 723 1.99 -7.03 -0.15
CA SER A 723 0.62 -7.08 -0.68
C SER A 723 -0.12 -8.32 -0.16
N PRO A 724 -1.18 -8.15 0.65
CA PRO A 724 -2.06 -9.25 1.00
C PRO A 724 -2.97 -9.65 -0.18
N PRO A 725 -3.43 -10.91 -0.25
CA PRO A 725 -3.15 -11.99 0.69
C PRO A 725 -1.82 -12.70 0.38
N PHE A 726 -1.01 -12.95 1.42
CA PHE A 726 0.28 -13.66 1.29
C PHE A 726 0.13 -15.19 1.27
N LEU A 727 -0.96 -15.70 1.85
CA LEU A 727 -1.44 -17.08 1.71
C LEU A 727 -2.69 -17.10 0.83
N ASP A 728 -2.75 -18.05 -0.11
CA ASP A 728 -3.95 -18.24 -0.93
C ASP A 728 -5.13 -18.85 -0.14
N GLU A 729 -6.23 -19.16 -0.84
CA GLU A 729 -7.41 -19.75 -0.21
C GLU A 729 -7.23 -21.20 0.25
N THR A 730 -6.50 -22.01 -0.50
CA THR A 730 -6.18 -23.41 -0.17
C THR A 730 -5.24 -23.48 1.04
N GLU A 731 -4.16 -22.69 1.03
CA GLU A 731 -3.20 -22.61 2.14
C GLU A 731 -3.90 -22.18 3.45
N ARG A 732 -4.78 -21.17 3.37
CA ARG A 732 -5.58 -20.71 4.52
C ARG A 732 -6.62 -21.73 5.00
N LYS A 733 -7.23 -22.50 4.10
CA LYS A 733 -8.15 -23.60 4.47
C LYS A 733 -7.43 -24.70 5.22
N ILE A 734 -6.23 -25.10 4.78
CA ILE A 734 -5.40 -26.11 5.45
C ILE A 734 -5.05 -25.63 6.87
N LEU A 735 -4.53 -24.41 7.02
CA LEU A 735 -4.16 -23.85 8.33
C LEU A 735 -5.35 -23.46 9.22
N ARG A 736 -6.59 -23.54 8.71
CA ARG A 736 -7.82 -23.09 9.38
C ARG A 736 -7.75 -21.62 9.83
N LEU A 737 -7.32 -20.74 8.92
CA LEU A 737 -7.16 -19.30 9.15
C LEU A 737 -8.02 -18.46 8.21
N LYS A 738 -8.71 -17.46 8.76
CA LYS A 738 -9.31 -16.37 7.95
C LYS A 738 -8.22 -15.41 7.48
N THR A 739 -8.48 -14.60 6.44
CA THR A 739 -7.50 -13.63 5.91
C THR A 739 -6.98 -12.67 6.99
N ALA A 740 -7.86 -12.16 7.86
CA ALA A 740 -7.47 -11.28 8.96
C ALA A 740 -6.69 -12.01 10.07
N GLU A 741 -6.99 -13.28 10.34
CA GLU A 741 -6.26 -14.10 11.32
C GLU A 741 -4.84 -14.40 10.84
N ALA A 742 -4.69 -14.79 9.56
CA ALA A 742 -3.39 -15.00 8.94
C ALA A 742 -2.54 -13.72 8.94
N GLU A 743 -3.13 -12.57 8.64
CA GLU A 743 -2.43 -11.28 8.66
C GLU A 743 -2.03 -10.87 10.09
N ALA A 744 -2.88 -11.08 11.10
CA ALA A 744 -2.54 -10.83 12.51
C ALA A 744 -1.37 -11.72 12.98
N GLY A 745 -1.37 -13.02 12.63
CA GLY A 745 -0.25 -13.92 12.93
C GLY A 745 1.04 -13.52 12.18
N ARG A 746 0.92 -13.04 10.93
CA ARG A 746 2.07 -12.52 10.15
C ARG A 746 2.71 -11.30 10.83
N GLN A 747 1.87 -10.41 11.35
CA GLN A 747 2.26 -9.19 12.05
C GLN A 747 2.94 -9.49 13.39
N GLU A 748 2.40 -10.44 14.16
CA GLU A 748 3.01 -10.92 15.42
C GLU A 748 4.43 -11.48 15.19
N LEU A 749 4.62 -12.31 14.16
CA LEU A 749 5.94 -12.82 13.77
C LEU A 749 6.87 -11.76 13.15
N GLY A 750 6.37 -10.53 12.91
CA GLY A 750 7.15 -9.40 12.43
C GLY A 750 8.25 -8.96 13.39
N MET A 751 8.09 -9.23 14.70
CA MET A 751 9.09 -8.94 15.73
C MET A 751 10.42 -9.69 15.54
N LEU A 752 10.39 -10.86 14.89
CA LEU A 752 11.58 -11.68 14.70
C LEU A 752 12.32 -11.20 13.45
N ARG A 753 13.61 -10.84 13.59
CA ARG A 753 14.52 -10.73 12.46
C ARG A 753 14.67 -12.11 11.78
N PRO A 754 14.95 -12.21 10.48
CA PRO A 754 14.85 -13.51 9.82
C PRO A 754 15.95 -14.50 10.22
N GLU A 755 17.11 -14.05 10.72
CA GLU A 755 18.07 -14.93 11.41
C GLU A 755 17.43 -15.59 12.63
N GLN A 756 16.68 -14.83 13.43
CA GLN A 756 15.95 -15.35 14.59
C GLN A 756 14.83 -16.32 14.19
N ARG A 757 14.26 -16.19 12.98
CA ARG A 757 13.28 -17.16 12.45
C ARG A 757 13.93 -18.47 12.03
N LEU A 758 15.16 -18.41 11.52
CA LEU A 758 15.98 -19.58 11.22
C LEU A 758 16.49 -20.23 12.52
N ASP A 759 17.02 -19.45 13.47
CA ASP A 759 17.47 -19.91 14.80
C ASP A 759 16.34 -20.56 15.62
N LEU A 760 15.08 -20.10 15.44
CA LEU A 760 13.89 -20.68 16.07
C LEU A 760 13.58 -22.09 15.55
N LEU A 761 13.95 -22.40 14.31
CA LEU A 761 13.56 -23.62 13.59
C LEU A 761 14.74 -24.53 13.21
N ALA A 762 15.97 -24.18 13.60
CA ALA A 762 17.18 -24.90 13.24
C ALA A 762 17.14 -26.39 13.64
N ASP A 763 16.80 -26.67 14.91
CA ASP A 763 16.98 -27.98 15.54
C ASP A 763 15.67 -28.56 16.12
N VAL A 764 14.52 -28.20 15.54
CA VAL A 764 13.20 -28.56 16.10
C VAL A 764 12.61 -29.87 15.57
N LEU A 765 13.24 -30.46 14.55
CA LEU A 765 12.83 -31.73 13.94
C LEU A 765 13.39 -32.94 14.73
N PRO A 766 12.72 -34.10 14.72
CA PRO A 766 13.17 -35.30 15.41
C PRO A 766 14.40 -35.93 14.74
N ALA A 767 15.12 -36.77 15.50
CA ALA A 767 16.35 -37.42 15.02
C ALA A 767 16.09 -38.45 13.90
N ASP A 768 15.03 -39.27 14.00
CA ASP A 768 14.43 -39.92 12.83
C ASP A 768 13.26 -39.06 12.33
N PRO A 769 13.34 -38.47 11.12
CA PRO A 769 12.25 -37.71 10.52
C PRO A 769 10.94 -38.51 10.37
N ALA A 770 10.97 -39.85 10.42
CA ALA A 770 9.76 -40.69 10.33
C ALA A 770 8.75 -40.38 11.46
N GLU A 771 9.22 -39.99 12.64
CA GLU A 771 8.40 -39.62 13.80
C GLU A 771 7.37 -38.50 13.49
N LEU A 772 7.62 -37.65 12.47
CA LEU A 772 6.72 -36.57 12.09
C LEU A 772 5.34 -37.05 11.59
N TRP A 773 5.25 -38.27 11.07
CA TRP A 773 3.99 -38.88 10.61
C TRP A 773 3.29 -39.69 11.71
N GLU A 774 3.94 -39.92 12.85
CA GLU A 774 3.37 -40.69 13.95
C GLU A 774 2.42 -39.83 14.82
N PRO A 775 1.44 -40.44 15.52
CA PRO A 775 0.52 -39.72 16.39
C PRO A 775 1.25 -38.88 17.45
N GLY A 776 1.09 -37.56 17.40
CA GLY A 776 1.74 -36.61 18.31
C GLY A 776 3.14 -36.15 17.88
N GLY A 777 3.68 -36.60 16.75
CA GLY A 777 5.00 -36.17 16.24
C GLY A 777 5.12 -34.65 16.10
N MET A 778 4.10 -33.98 15.55
CA MET A 778 4.05 -32.53 15.46
C MET A 778 3.87 -31.82 16.81
N CYS A 779 3.27 -32.47 17.82
CA CYS A 779 3.26 -31.95 19.20
C CYS A 779 4.66 -31.95 19.84
N ALA A 780 5.48 -32.97 19.54
CA ALA A 780 6.88 -32.98 19.99
C ALA A 780 7.73 -31.90 19.30
N VAL A 781 7.46 -31.61 18.01
CA VAL A 781 8.04 -30.44 17.33
C VAL A 781 7.57 -29.15 18.01
N ALA A 782 6.28 -29.01 18.33
CA ALA A 782 5.73 -27.85 19.02
C ALA A 782 6.38 -27.58 20.39
N GLU A 783 6.61 -28.61 21.21
CA GLU A 783 7.33 -28.46 22.49
C GLU A 783 8.79 -28.00 22.28
N ARG A 784 9.53 -28.54 21.28
CA ARG A 784 10.90 -28.07 20.97
C ARG A 784 10.94 -26.64 20.44
N VAL A 785 10.02 -26.28 19.54
CA VAL A 785 9.83 -24.88 19.08
C VAL A 785 9.53 -23.97 20.26
N ALA A 786 8.68 -24.40 21.20
CA ALA A 786 8.32 -23.60 22.37
C ALA A 786 9.50 -23.39 23.34
N GLN A 787 10.31 -24.44 23.59
CA GLN A 787 11.55 -24.32 24.36
C GLN A 787 12.51 -23.32 23.72
N ARG A 788 12.69 -23.41 22.39
CA ARG A 788 13.55 -22.50 21.63
C ARG A 788 13.03 -21.06 21.68
N TRP A 789 11.75 -20.84 21.42
CA TRP A 789 11.07 -19.55 21.58
C TRP A 789 11.31 -18.95 22.96
N ASN A 790 11.00 -19.71 24.02
CA ASN A 790 11.13 -19.26 25.40
C ASN A 790 12.60 -18.93 25.77
N SER A 791 13.58 -19.61 25.18
CA SER A 791 15.00 -19.28 25.36
C SER A 791 15.46 -17.99 24.65
N MET A 792 14.78 -17.62 23.55
CA MET A 792 15.17 -16.47 22.70
C MET A 792 14.40 -15.19 23.02
N VAL A 793 13.14 -15.32 23.42
CA VAL A 793 12.17 -14.22 23.58
C VAL A 793 11.61 -14.14 25.01
N GLY A 794 11.77 -15.21 25.80
CA GLY A 794 11.02 -15.40 27.04
C GLY A 794 9.62 -15.96 26.78
N ARG A 795 9.03 -16.59 27.81
CA ARG A 795 7.62 -16.98 27.78
C ARG A 795 6.76 -15.73 27.96
N ARG A 796 5.78 -15.52 27.09
CA ARG A 796 4.85 -14.39 27.14
C ARG A 796 3.61 -14.74 27.95
N VAL A 797 2.98 -13.72 28.55
CA VAL A 797 1.59 -13.82 29.00
C VAL A 797 0.68 -14.24 27.85
N SER A 798 -0.18 -15.24 28.09
CA SER A 798 -1.17 -15.69 27.11
C SER A 798 -2.36 -14.74 27.09
N VAL A 799 -2.65 -14.16 25.93
CA VAL A 799 -3.79 -13.25 25.72
C VAL A 799 -4.98 -14.06 25.18
N PRO A 800 -6.21 -13.90 25.73
CA PRO A 800 -7.38 -14.64 25.25
C PRO A 800 -7.69 -14.38 23.76
N GLU A 801 -8.11 -15.41 23.02
CA GLU A 801 -8.44 -15.25 21.57
C GLU A 801 -9.54 -14.20 21.33
N ALA A 802 -10.49 -14.03 22.26
CA ALA A 802 -11.53 -13.01 22.16
C ALA A 802 -10.95 -11.58 22.20
N THR A 803 -9.95 -11.36 23.05
CA THR A 803 -9.21 -10.10 23.21
C THR A 803 -8.41 -9.78 21.95
N LEU A 804 -7.68 -10.77 21.41
CA LEU A 804 -6.96 -10.65 20.13
C LEU A 804 -7.92 -10.36 18.97
N ALA A 805 -9.07 -11.04 18.91
CA ALA A 805 -10.09 -10.82 17.89
C ALA A 805 -10.71 -9.42 17.98
N ALA A 806 -10.93 -8.88 19.19
CA ALA A 806 -11.35 -7.50 19.40
C ALA A 806 -10.27 -6.50 18.95
N ALA A 807 -9.00 -6.81 19.23
CA ALA A 807 -7.85 -5.97 18.87
C ALA A 807 -7.67 -5.81 17.35
N THR A 808 -8.11 -6.78 16.53
CA THR A 808 -8.06 -6.66 15.05
C THR A 808 -8.84 -5.46 14.48
N LYS A 809 -9.72 -4.83 15.27
CA LYS A 809 -10.42 -3.59 14.91
C LYS A 809 -9.53 -2.34 15.03
N LEU A 810 -8.41 -2.41 15.73
CA LEU A 810 -7.55 -1.26 15.99
C LEU A 810 -6.91 -0.74 14.70
N PRO A 811 -7.07 0.55 14.35
CA PRO A 811 -6.31 1.14 13.27
C PRO A 811 -4.84 1.27 13.68
N THR A 812 -3.93 1.24 12.70
CA THR A 812 -2.56 1.77 12.81
C THR A 812 -1.61 1.11 13.82
N VAL A 813 -1.92 -0.06 14.36
CA VAL A 813 -0.94 -0.89 15.09
C VAL A 813 -0.24 -1.83 14.11
N GLU A 814 1.08 -1.97 14.21
CA GLU A 814 1.86 -2.91 13.36
C GLU A 814 1.63 -4.37 13.75
N SER A 815 1.41 -4.67 15.03
CA SER A 815 0.98 -5.97 15.56
C SER A 815 0.02 -5.78 16.73
N THR A 816 -1.22 -6.22 16.57
CA THR A 816 -2.27 -6.12 17.61
C THR A 816 -2.05 -7.12 18.75
N ALA A 817 -1.45 -8.27 18.48
CA ALA A 817 -1.07 -9.25 19.50
C ALA A 817 0.05 -8.70 20.40
N GLU A 818 1.08 -8.07 19.80
CA GLU A 818 2.18 -7.47 20.54
C GLU A 818 1.68 -6.37 21.50
N LEU A 819 0.79 -5.49 21.02
CA LEU A 819 0.15 -4.48 21.87
C LEU A 819 -0.61 -5.10 23.06
N CYS A 820 -1.32 -6.21 22.85
CA CYS A 820 -2.03 -6.87 23.94
C CYS A 820 -1.06 -7.45 24.99
N VAL A 821 0.02 -8.10 24.56
CA VAL A 821 1.09 -8.60 25.44
C VAL A 821 1.75 -7.45 26.20
N MET A 822 2.09 -6.36 25.51
CA MET A 822 2.70 -5.16 26.11
C MET A 822 1.82 -4.52 27.20
N LEU A 823 0.50 -4.50 27.00
CA LEU A 823 -0.45 -3.96 27.98
C LEU A 823 -0.67 -4.90 29.16
N ALA A 824 -0.65 -6.22 28.94
CA ALA A 824 -0.82 -7.23 29.98
C ALA A 824 0.44 -7.41 30.85
N GLU A 825 1.64 -7.19 30.30
CA GLU A 825 2.92 -7.38 30.98
C GLU A 825 3.89 -6.18 30.78
N PRO A 826 3.50 -4.95 31.18
CA PRO A 826 4.22 -3.73 30.79
C PRO A 826 5.61 -3.57 31.45
N TYR A 827 5.87 -4.29 32.55
CA TYR A 827 7.17 -4.29 33.22
C TYR A 827 8.26 -5.06 32.45
N ALA A 828 7.88 -5.92 31.49
CA ALA A 828 8.83 -6.63 30.62
C ALA A 828 9.42 -5.72 29.51
N ILE A 829 8.88 -4.50 29.33
CA ILE A 829 9.28 -3.58 28.26
C ILE A 829 10.39 -2.66 28.78
N SER A 830 11.62 -2.86 28.31
CA SER A 830 12.79 -2.07 28.75
C SER A 830 12.62 -0.56 28.53
N SER A 831 12.03 -0.14 27.41
CA SER A 831 11.72 1.28 27.14
C SER A 831 10.62 1.88 28.05
N LEU A 832 9.89 1.06 28.82
CA LEU A 832 8.99 1.53 29.87
C LEU A 832 9.66 1.55 31.25
N THR A 833 10.80 0.90 31.46
CA THR A 833 11.48 0.80 32.75
C THR A 833 12.75 1.67 32.85
N THR A 834 13.42 1.94 31.74
CA THR A 834 14.64 2.77 31.65
C THR A 834 14.33 4.18 31.18
N ASN A 835 14.99 5.20 31.76
CA ASN A 835 14.88 6.59 31.28
C ASN A 835 15.57 6.76 29.92
N LEU A 836 15.11 7.73 29.14
CA LEU A 836 15.65 8.05 27.83
C LEU A 836 15.92 9.56 27.76
N ASP A 837 17.20 9.91 27.62
CA ASP A 837 17.65 11.27 27.33
C ASP A 837 17.59 11.52 25.81
N THR A 838 17.06 12.67 25.41
CA THR A 838 16.95 13.04 23.98
C THR A 838 17.21 14.53 23.76
N TRP A 839 17.78 14.84 22.59
CA TRP A 839 18.08 16.21 22.16
C TRP A 839 17.68 16.45 20.70
N ILE A 840 17.98 17.62 20.16
CA ILE A 840 17.71 17.97 18.76
C ILE A 840 18.99 17.83 17.95
N GLU A 841 18.92 17.15 16.80
CA GLU A 841 19.97 17.19 15.77
C GLU A 841 19.43 17.70 14.42
N LYS A 842 20.35 18.08 13.52
CA LYS A 842 20.05 18.35 12.11
C LYS A 842 20.20 17.09 11.26
N GLY A 843 19.08 16.47 10.88
CA GLY A 843 19.06 15.37 9.91
C GLY A 843 18.92 15.84 8.45
N GLU A 844 19.01 14.90 7.49
CA GLU A 844 18.85 15.14 6.04
C GLU A 844 17.56 15.93 5.70
N TYR A 845 16.46 15.61 6.40
CA TYR A 845 15.13 16.17 6.16
C TYR A 845 14.80 17.41 7.02
N GLY A 846 15.74 17.88 7.86
CA GLY A 846 15.57 18.94 8.85
C GLY A 846 15.74 18.44 10.29
N TYR A 847 15.33 19.26 11.26
CA TYR A 847 15.54 19.00 12.69
C TYR A 847 14.64 17.88 13.23
N LYS A 848 15.27 16.92 13.92
CA LYS A 848 14.60 15.78 14.58
C LYS A 848 15.06 15.63 16.04
N VAL A 849 14.23 14.94 16.83
CA VAL A 849 14.66 14.40 18.11
C VAL A 849 15.67 13.27 17.85
N THR A 850 16.71 13.19 18.66
CA THR A 850 17.74 12.15 18.63
C THR A 850 18.12 11.66 20.03
N ASP A 851 18.98 10.65 20.07
CA ASP A 851 19.45 9.93 21.26
C ASP A 851 20.84 9.29 20.98
N ASP A 852 21.41 8.61 21.97
CA ASP A 852 22.69 7.88 21.85
C ASP A 852 22.70 6.77 20.78
N GLU A 853 21.53 6.29 20.32
CA GLU A 853 21.36 5.38 19.17
C GLU A 853 21.04 6.12 17.85
N GLY A 854 21.35 7.42 17.74
CA GLY A 854 21.12 8.25 16.53
C GLY A 854 19.65 8.58 16.25
N GLY A 855 18.80 8.52 17.27
CA GLY A 855 17.35 8.74 17.16
C GLY A 855 16.53 7.45 17.09
N THR A 856 17.18 6.29 17.18
CA THR A 856 16.52 4.99 17.09
C THR A 856 15.66 4.72 18.34
N ALA A 857 16.15 5.05 19.52
CA ALA A 857 15.43 4.84 20.78
C ALA A 857 14.24 5.80 20.94
N ALA A 858 14.40 7.06 20.55
CA ALA A 858 13.38 8.11 20.54
C ALA A 858 12.25 7.78 19.55
N TRP A 859 12.59 7.29 18.36
CA TRP A 859 11.58 6.83 17.40
C TRP A 859 10.78 5.63 17.93
N ARG A 860 11.47 4.64 18.53
CA ARG A 860 10.82 3.50 19.20
C ARG A 860 9.92 3.95 20.35
N PHE A 861 10.41 4.82 21.23
CA PHE A 861 9.65 5.33 22.37
C PHE A 861 8.44 6.15 21.94
N GLY A 862 8.55 7.03 20.95
CA GLY A 862 7.41 7.76 20.38
C GLY A 862 6.35 6.83 19.78
N ASN A 863 6.75 5.78 19.06
CA ASN A 863 5.82 4.76 18.57
C ASN A 863 5.12 4.02 19.73
N LEU A 864 5.89 3.62 20.75
CA LEU A 864 5.41 2.90 21.92
C LEU A 864 4.40 3.75 22.71
N LEU A 865 4.73 5.01 22.98
CA LEU A 865 3.89 6.01 23.65
C LEU A 865 2.52 6.14 22.98
N ARG A 866 2.48 6.34 21.65
CA ARG A 866 1.24 6.44 20.86
C ARG A 866 0.44 5.14 20.88
N THR A 867 1.12 4.02 20.68
CA THR A 867 0.53 2.67 20.61
C THR A 867 -0.13 2.27 21.93
N LEU A 868 0.57 2.46 23.04
CA LEU A 868 0.07 2.11 24.38
C LEU A 868 -1.02 3.06 24.87
N ALA A 869 -0.95 4.36 24.59
CA ALA A 869 -2.02 5.29 24.98
C ALA A 869 -3.35 4.98 24.28
N MET A 870 -3.30 4.75 22.96
CA MET A 870 -4.46 4.29 22.20
C MET A 870 -4.95 2.91 22.69
N GLY A 871 -4.01 2.00 22.98
CA GLY A 871 -4.31 0.67 23.52
C GLY A 871 -4.98 0.71 24.89
N ALA A 872 -4.57 1.62 25.77
CA ALA A 872 -5.17 1.84 27.09
C ALA A 872 -6.63 2.34 27.00
N GLN A 873 -6.89 3.31 26.11
CA GLN A 873 -8.25 3.81 25.85
C GLN A 873 -9.16 2.71 25.26
N TRP A 874 -8.62 1.93 24.32
CA TRP A 874 -9.31 0.78 23.73
C TRP A 874 -9.60 -0.32 24.74
N ALA A 875 -8.60 -0.75 25.53
CA ALA A 875 -8.75 -1.81 26.53
C ALA A 875 -9.74 -1.39 27.63
N TYR A 876 -9.80 -0.11 27.99
CA TYR A 876 -10.83 0.41 28.89
C TYR A 876 -12.25 0.36 28.28
N ALA A 877 -12.40 0.54 26.97
CA ALA A 877 -13.71 0.64 26.32
C ALA A 877 -14.27 -0.70 25.81
N GLU A 878 -13.43 -1.56 25.24
CA GLU A 878 -13.83 -2.74 24.46
C GLU A 878 -13.53 -4.09 25.14
N LEU A 879 -12.82 -4.10 26.29
CA LEU A 879 -12.49 -5.33 27.03
C LEU A 879 -13.20 -5.40 28.40
N PRO A 880 -13.62 -6.59 28.84
CA PRO A 880 -14.34 -6.76 30.09
C PRO A 880 -13.42 -6.66 31.31
N ALA A 881 -13.99 -6.47 32.50
CA ALA A 881 -13.27 -6.73 33.76
C ALA A 881 -12.81 -8.20 33.82
N GLY A 882 -11.67 -8.44 34.48
CA GLY A 882 -10.97 -9.73 34.48
C GLY A 882 -10.07 -10.01 33.27
N ASP A 883 -10.14 -9.23 32.19
CA ASP A 883 -9.21 -9.37 31.05
C ASP A 883 -7.79 -8.90 31.43
N PRO A 884 -6.72 -9.70 31.18
CA PRO A 884 -5.35 -9.34 31.56
C PRO A 884 -4.83 -8.07 30.86
N VAL A 885 -5.24 -7.82 29.62
CA VAL A 885 -4.85 -6.64 28.84
C VAL A 885 -5.48 -5.38 29.43
N ARG A 886 -6.73 -5.48 29.91
CA ARG A 886 -7.38 -4.40 30.67
C ARG A 886 -6.72 -4.20 32.04
N ALA A 887 -6.39 -5.28 32.73
CA ALA A 887 -5.85 -5.27 34.09
C ALA A 887 -4.47 -4.59 34.19
N GLY A 888 -3.63 -4.68 33.15
CA GLY A 888 -2.30 -4.04 33.12
C GLY A 888 -2.27 -2.57 32.67
N VAL A 889 -3.39 -2.01 32.18
CA VAL A 889 -3.49 -0.56 31.82
C VAL A 889 -3.02 0.38 32.94
N PRO A 890 -3.41 0.21 34.22
CA PRO A 890 -2.94 1.05 35.33
C PRO A 890 -1.42 1.07 35.53
N ASP A 891 -0.74 -0.04 35.28
CA ASP A 891 0.72 -0.12 35.39
C ASP A 891 1.41 0.41 34.13
N THR A 892 0.83 0.19 32.95
CA THR A 892 1.30 0.81 31.71
C THR A 892 1.30 2.35 31.82
N VAL A 893 0.19 2.93 32.28
CA VAL A 893 0.08 4.40 32.48
C VAL A 893 1.03 4.90 33.56
N LYS A 894 1.22 4.15 34.66
CA LYS A 894 2.20 4.46 35.72
C LYS A 894 3.63 4.52 35.16
N LEU A 895 4.03 3.52 34.37
CA LEU A 895 5.37 3.45 33.77
C LEU A 895 5.56 4.56 32.73
N LEU A 896 4.59 4.80 31.84
CA LEU A 896 4.63 5.92 30.90
C LEU A 896 4.76 7.27 31.62
N ARG A 897 3.97 7.53 32.67
CA ARG A 897 4.08 8.76 33.48
C ARG A 897 5.48 8.90 34.12
N ALA A 898 6.07 7.82 34.62
CA ALA A 898 7.43 7.84 35.16
C ALA A 898 8.47 8.20 34.09
N ARG A 899 8.35 7.68 32.86
CA ARG A 899 9.23 8.06 31.74
C ARG A 899 9.01 9.52 31.31
N LEU A 900 7.77 9.99 31.26
CA LEU A 900 7.44 11.39 30.95
C LEU A 900 7.93 12.37 32.03
N SER A 901 8.09 11.94 33.29
CA SER A 901 8.68 12.75 34.36
C SER A 901 10.22 12.89 34.31
N HIS A 902 10.90 12.26 33.34
CA HIS A 902 12.35 12.37 33.19
C HIS A 902 12.75 13.72 32.56
N PRO A 903 13.54 14.59 33.24
CA PRO A 903 13.84 15.94 32.74
C PRO A 903 14.62 16.00 31.43
N GLY A 904 15.40 14.97 31.11
CA GLY A 904 16.17 14.88 29.87
C GLY A 904 15.39 14.37 28.66
N LEU A 905 14.11 13.99 28.83
CA LEU A 905 13.26 13.58 27.72
C LEU A 905 12.69 14.81 26.99
N LEU A 906 13.11 14.98 25.73
CA LEU A 906 12.57 15.96 24.78
C LEU A 906 11.76 15.25 23.68
N LEU A 907 10.51 15.68 23.48
CA LEU A 907 9.61 15.16 22.44
C LEU A 907 9.22 16.25 21.43
N LYS A 908 8.72 15.86 20.25
CA LYS A 908 8.25 16.83 19.24
C LYS A 908 6.81 17.26 19.53
N ALA A 909 6.60 18.56 19.73
CA ALA A 909 5.27 19.14 19.94
C ALA A 909 4.53 19.41 18.61
N GLY A 910 5.26 19.75 17.56
CA GLY A 910 4.70 19.98 16.21
C GLY A 910 5.34 21.17 15.50
N SER A 911 4.49 22.01 14.92
CA SER A 911 4.84 23.31 14.31
C SER A 911 3.85 24.36 14.79
N PRO A 912 4.18 25.67 14.73
CA PRO A 912 3.26 26.72 15.10
C PRO A 912 1.95 26.70 14.30
N HIS A 913 0.85 27.03 14.97
CA HIS A 913 -0.41 27.35 14.34
C HIS A 913 -0.19 28.53 13.38
N TYR A 914 -0.63 28.39 12.13
CA TYR A 914 -0.38 29.30 10.99
C TYR A 914 1.03 29.27 10.40
N ARG A 915 1.13 29.08 9.07
CA ARG A 915 2.37 29.09 8.26
C ARG A 915 3.13 30.42 8.20
N HIS A 916 2.72 31.41 8.99
CA HIS A 916 3.24 32.78 8.96
C HIS A 916 3.36 33.38 10.37
N CYS A 917 3.55 32.56 11.42
CA CYS A 917 3.91 33.09 12.74
C CYS A 917 5.33 33.66 12.65
N ALA A 918 5.51 34.96 12.92
CA ALA A 918 6.79 35.62 12.75
C ALA A 918 7.79 35.13 13.82
N HIS A 919 9.09 35.20 13.52
CA HIS A 919 10.11 34.84 14.51
C HIS A 919 10.04 35.76 15.75
N GLU A 920 9.64 37.02 15.56
CA GLU A 920 9.35 37.97 16.64
C GLU A 920 8.17 37.54 17.51
N ASP A 921 7.09 36.99 16.92
CA ASP A 921 5.96 36.43 17.69
C ASP A 921 6.40 35.24 18.56
N LEU A 922 7.29 34.40 18.03
CA LEU A 922 7.81 33.23 18.74
C LEU A 922 8.76 33.65 19.88
N ARG A 923 9.58 34.69 19.68
CA ARG A 923 10.42 35.29 20.73
C ARG A 923 9.60 35.98 21.82
N ALA A 924 8.62 36.79 21.42
CA ALA A 924 7.68 37.41 22.37
C ALA A 924 6.85 36.38 23.16
N ARG A 925 6.70 35.15 22.65
CA ARG A 925 6.05 34.04 23.36
C ARG A 925 6.99 33.30 24.30
N PHE A 926 8.06 32.72 23.76
CA PHE A 926 8.92 31.75 24.45
C PHE A 926 10.25 32.36 24.97
N GLY A 927 10.43 33.67 24.86
CA GLY A 927 11.66 34.36 25.24
C GLY A 927 12.76 34.30 24.18
N ASP A 928 13.98 34.61 24.59
CA ASP A 928 15.15 34.76 23.70
C ASP A 928 16.33 33.85 24.06
N GLU A 929 16.24 33.09 25.17
CA GLU A 929 17.29 32.18 25.62
C GLU A 929 17.53 31.06 24.59
N PRO A 930 18.77 30.80 24.16
CA PRO A 930 19.06 29.80 23.14
C PRO A 930 19.03 28.36 23.70
N TYR A 931 18.66 27.41 22.86
CA TYR A 931 18.74 25.99 23.19
C TYR A 931 20.19 25.50 23.26
N HIS A 932 20.56 24.92 24.40
CA HIS A 932 21.85 24.28 24.62
C HIS A 932 21.73 22.75 24.63
N GLY A 933 21.83 22.15 23.45
CA GLY A 933 21.96 20.69 23.28
C GLY A 933 23.42 20.23 23.17
N PRO A 934 23.68 18.90 23.18
CA PRO A 934 25.01 18.33 22.91
C PRO A 934 25.57 18.74 21.55
N ASP A 935 24.73 18.76 20.52
CA ASP A 935 25.09 19.16 19.16
C ASP A 935 24.69 20.63 18.88
N PRO A 936 25.59 21.45 18.33
CA PRO A 936 25.26 22.82 17.91
C PRO A 936 24.35 22.80 16.67
N LEU A 937 23.26 23.55 16.72
CA LEU A 937 22.34 23.71 15.60
C LEU A 937 22.73 24.91 14.72
N ASP A 938 22.50 24.79 13.42
CA ASP A 938 22.78 25.82 12.41
C ASP A 938 21.65 26.85 12.23
N VAL A 939 20.74 26.93 13.20
CA VAL A 939 19.59 27.84 13.20
C VAL A 939 19.43 28.48 14.58
N ALA A 940 18.93 29.71 14.62
CA ALA A 940 18.54 30.34 15.86
C ALA A 940 17.44 29.53 16.57
N THR A 941 17.62 29.32 17.87
CA THR A 941 16.69 28.59 18.73
C THR A 941 16.16 29.47 19.85
N ILE A 942 15.10 28.99 20.49
CA ILE A 942 14.54 29.52 21.74
C ILE A 942 14.31 28.34 22.69
N ASP A 943 14.55 28.50 23.99
CA ASP A 943 14.29 27.52 25.03
C ASP A 943 13.74 28.19 26.31
N ASP A 944 12.45 28.01 26.62
CA ASP A 944 11.82 28.54 27.84
C ASP A 944 11.92 27.58 29.05
N GLY A 945 12.69 26.50 28.90
CA GLY A 945 12.81 25.38 29.84
C GLY A 945 11.75 24.28 29.64
N LEU A 946 10.55 24.61 29.18
CA LEU A 946 9.51 23.63 28.79
C LEU A 946 9.57 23.35 27.28
N THR A 947 9.61 24.39 26.46
CA THR A 947 9.46 24.40 25.02
C THR A 947 10.77 24.81 24.35
N VAL A 948 11.19 24.04 23.35
CA VAL A 948 12.30 24.39 22.47
C VAL A 948 11.78 24.68 21.07
N VAL A 949 12.14 25.82 20.51
CA VAL A 949 11.72 26.27 19.18
C VAL A 949 12.94 26.38 18.26
N THR A 950 12.88 25.78 17.07
CA THR A 950 13.85 26.06 15.99
C THR A 950 13.25 27.06 15.01
N LEU A 951 13.86 28.24 14.83
CA LEU A 951 13.33 29.35 14.02
C LEU A 951 13.59 29.17 12.51
N GLY A 952 13.14 28.05 11.96
CA GLY A 952 13.29 27.70 10.55
C GLY A 952 14.52 26.84 10.27
N GLY A 953 15.30 27.18 9.24
CA GLY A 953 16.51 26.47 8.80
C GLY A 953 16.41 26.00 7.34
N THR A 954 17.34 25.15 6.86
CA THR A 954 17.27 24.59 5.50
C THR A 954 17.51 23.08 5.45
N ARG A 955 16.82 22.41 4.50
CA ARG A 955 17.03 20.99 4.17
C ARG A 955 17.44 20.81 2.72
N LEU A 956 18.17 19.74 2.43
CA LEU A 956 18.44 19.29 1.07
C LEU A 956 17.47 18.16 0.72
N LEU A 957 16.64 18.35 -0.32
CA LEU A 957 15.74 17.31 -0.81
C LEU A 957 16.04 17.06 -2.29
N ARG A 958 16.67 15.92 -2.61
CA ARG A 958 17.13 15.56 -3.96
C ARG A 958 18.03 16.64 -4.60
N GLY A 959 18.97 17.16 -3.83
CA GLY A 959 19.90 18.21 -4.27
C GLY A 959 19.32 19.62 -4.35
N VAL A 960 18.03 19.81 -4.02
CA VAL A 960 17.41 21.15 -3.96
C VAL A 960 17.31 21.60 -2.51
N GLN A 961 17.94 22.72 -2.18
CA GLN A 961 17.81 23.36 -0.87
C GLN A 961 16.41 23.98 -0.72
N ARG A 962 15.79 23.78 0.44
CA ARG A 962 14.49 24.38 0.78
C ARG A 962 14.49 24.86 2.23
N ASP A 963 13.85 26.00 2.44
CA ASP A 963 13.60 26.52 3.78
C ASP A 963 12.66 25.60 4.57
N LEU A 964 12.88 25.57 5.88
CA LEU A 964 12.08 24.84 6.86
C LEU A 964 11.15 25.81 7.60
N GLU A 965 9.91 25.39 7.83
CA GLU A 965 9.01 26.07 8.77
C GLU A 965 9.51 25.85 10.22
N PRO A 966 9.27 26.78 11.15
CA PRO A 966 9.62 26.55 12.55
C PRO A 966 9.02 25.25 13.13
N SER A 967 9.79 24.61 14.02
CA SER A 967 9.41 23.37 14.71
C SER A 967 9.43 23.58 16.22
N LEU A 968 8.46 22.95 16.89
CA LEU A 968 8.28 22.97 18.33
C LEU A 968 8.62 21.60 18.92
N PHE A 969 9.42 21.61 19.96
CA PHE A 969 9.78 20.48 20.80
C PHE A 969 9.47 20.85 22.26
N PHE A 970 9.31 19.87 23.15
CA PHE A 970 8.97 20.14 24.55
C PHE A 970 9.47 19.03 25.49
N ARG A 971 9.68 19.39 26.76
CA ARG A 971 10.09 18.50 27.84
C ARG A 971 8.87 18.11 28.70
N PRO A 972 8.34 16.89 28.59
CA PRO A 972 7.11 16.50 29.29
C PRO A 972 7.17 16.63 30.81
N ALA A 973 8.36 16.51 31.41
CA ALA A 973 8.58 16.63 32.84
C ALA A 973 8.23 18.01 33.43
N PHE A 974 8.18 19.06 32.59
CA PHE A 974 7.84 20.42 32.99
C PHE A 974 6.46 20.86 32.47
N TYR A 975 5.69 19.96 31.86
CA TYR A 975 4.34 20.25 31.35
C TYR A 975 3.29 20.07 32.47
N GLY A 976 2.43 21.07 32.64
CA GLY A 976 1.41 21.08 33.69
C GLY A 976 0.31 22.11 33.47
N ASP A 977 -0.26 22.59 34.58
CA ASP A 977 -1.27 23.65 34.59
C ASP A 977 -0.61 25.01 34.92
N ASP A 978 0.18 25.49 33.96
CA ASP A 978 0.94 26.74 34.06
C ASP A 978 0.91 27.51 32.72
N THR A 979 1.25 28.80 32.77
CA THR A 979 1.17 29.71 31.62
C THR A 979 2.04 29.30 30.43
N ARG A 980 3.22 28.67 30.63
CA ARG A 980 4.04 28.16 29.51
C ARG A 980 3.36 26.95 28.85
N SER A 981 2.78 26.07 29.66
CA SER A 981 1.99 24.94 29.18
C SER A 981 0.72 25.37 28.43
N GLU A 982 0.05 26.45 28.85
CA GLU A 982 -1.03 27.09 28.10
C GLU A 982 -0.56 27.68 26.76
N GLN A 983 0.60 28.33 26.76
CA GLN A 983 1.19 28.98 25.60
C GLN A 983 1.66 27.97 24.54
N LEU A 984 2.24 26.85 24.98
CA LEU A 984 2.53 25.68 24.13
C LEU A 984 1.24 25.12 23.54
N ARG A 985 0.20 24.90 24.36
CA ARG A 985 -1.15 24.47 23.91
C ARG A 985 -1.76 25.39 22.85
N ALA A 986 -1.63 26.70 23.04
CA ALA A 986 -2.18 27.70 22.13
C ALA A 986 -1.35 27.87 20.83
N THR A 987 -0.10 27.44 20.82
CA THR A 987 0.82 27.62 19.68
C THR A 987 1.03 26.33 18.88
N ALA A 988 1.03 25.16 19.48
CA ALA A 988 1.26 23.89 18.78
C ALA A 988 0.05 23.49 17.91
N TRP A 989 0.27 23.32 16.60
CA TRP A 989 -0.72 22.70 15.72
C TRP A 989 -0.64 21.17 15.78
N LEU A 990 -1.80 20.53 15.98
CA LEU A 990 -1.96 19.09 16.25
C LEU A 990 -1.77 18.18 15.01
N GLY A 991 -0.76 18.47 14.19
CA GLY A 991 -0.28 17.56 13.13
C GLY A 991 0.67 16.47 13.64
N VAL A 992 1.12 16.55 14.90
CA VAL A 992 2.02 15.58 15.55
C VAL A 992 1.33 14.98 16.77
N TRP A 993 1.28 13.64 16.79
CA TRP A 993 0.46 12.86 17.73
C TRP A 993 1.01 12.84 19.17
N ASP A 994 2.30 13.08 19.36
CA ASP A 994 2.98 12.87 20.66
C ASP A 994 2.51 13.85 21.72
N PHE A 995 2.36 15.14 21.38
CA PHE A 995 1.87 16.14 22.33
C PHE A 995 0.46 15.81 22.84
N ALA A 996 -0.49 15.53 21.93
CA ALA A 996 -1.86 15.15 22.29
C ALA A 996 -1.92 13.90 23.18
N VAL A 997 -1.04 12.92 22.92
CA VAL A 997 -0.94 11.69 23.74
C VAL A 997 -0.37 12.00 25.13
N VAL A 998 0.66 12.83 25.23
CA VAL A 998 1.22 13.26 26.53
C VAL A 998 0.19 14.07 27.33
N GLN A 999 -0.53 14.99 26.69
CA GLN A 999 -1.59 15.76 27.33
C GLN A 999 -2.64 14.83 27.96
N TRP A 1000 -3.13 13.84 27.22
CA TRP A 1000 -4.08 12.86 27.75
C TRP A 1000 -3.48 11.99 28.86
N LEU A 1001 -2.25 11.47 28.67
CA LEU A 1001 -1.59 10.64 29.66
C LEU A 1001 -1.36 11.37 30.99
N LEU A 1002 -1.12 12.68 30.97
CA LEU A 1002 -0.94 13.49 32.18
C LEU A 1002 -2.26 14.05 32.76
N SER A 1003 -3.38 13.94 32.05
CA SER A 1003 -4.65 14.53 32.48
C SER A 1003 -5.33 13.77 33.64
N GLU A 1004 -6.27 14.44 34.29
CA GLU A 1004 -7.10 13.81 35.33
C GLU A 1004 -8.03 12.75 34.76
N GLU A 1005 -8.53 12.90 33.53
CA GLU A 1005 -9.45 11.95 32.87
C GLU A 1005 -8.79 10.57 32.73
N CYS A 1006 -7.52 10.54 32.31
CA CYS A 1006 -6.72 9.32 32.29
C CYS A 1006 -6.52 8.77 33.72
N GLY A 1007 -6.31 9.65 34.71
CA GLY A 1007 -6.24 9.29 36.13
C GLY A 1007 -7.52 8.63 36.65
N ARG A 1008 -8.70 9.21 36.35
CA ARG A 1008 -10.02 8.68 36.72
C ARG A 1008 -10.33 7.36 35.99
N MET A 1009 -9.90 7.22 34.74
CA MET A 1009 -10.01 5.96 33.99
C MET A 1009 -9.17 4.84 34.61
N VAL A 1010 -7.91 5.13 34.98
CA VAL A 1010 -7.03 4.21 35.70
C VAL A 1010 -7.58 3.86 37.09
N ALA A 1011 -8.09 4.85 37.83
CA ALA A 1011 -8.73 4.63 39.13
C ALA A 1011 -9.99 3.76 39.01
N ARG A 1012 -10.79 3.93 37.96
CA ARG A 1012 -11.96 3.08 37.68
C ARG A 1012 -11.56 1.62 37.45
N ILE A 1013 -10.53 1.34 36.66
CA ILE A 1013 -10.00 -0.03 36.48
C ILE A 1013 -9.55 -0.60 37.83
N ARG A 1014 -8.71 0.14 38.58
CA ARG A 1014 -8.21 -0.29 39.91
C ARG A 1014 -9.31 -0.50 40.96
N SER A 1015 -10.46 0.16 40.82
CA SER A 1015 -11.53 0.10 41.81
C SER A 1015 -12.24 -1.25 41.90
N GLY A 1016 -12.11 -2.13 40.89
CA GLY A 1016 -12.79 -3.43 40.86
C GLY A 1016 -14.34 -3.36 40.88
N LYS A 1017 -14.94 -2.17 40.71
CA LYS A 1017 -16.40 -1.97 40.81
C LYS A 1017 -17.22 -2.59 39.68
N LEU A 1018 -16.57 -2.93 38.56
CA LEU A 1018 -17.21 -3.60 37.43
C LEU A 1018 -17.01 -5.13 37.60
N PRO A 1019 -18.08 -5.96 37.63
CA PRO A 1019 -17.95 -7.40 37.80
C PRO A 1019 -17.15 -8.07 36.68
N ASP A 1020 -16.39 -9.13 37.00
CA ASP A 1020 -15.63 -9.90 36.01
C ASP A 1020 -16.52 -10.40 34.86
N GLY A 1021 -16.00 -10.28 33.63
CA GLY A 1021 -16.75 -10.58 32.40
C GLY A 1021 -17.70 -9.46 31.94
N ALA A 1022 -18.02 -8.47 32.77
CA ALA A 1022 -18.84 -7.32 32.38
C ALA A 1022 -18.01 -6.21 31.70
N TYR A 1023 -18.67 -5.39 30.89
CA TYR A 1023 -18.07 -4.29 30.12
C TYR A 1023 -18.52 -2.94 30.64
N GLU A 1024 -17.63 -1.93 30.64
CA GLU A 1024 -18.01 -0.54 30.97
C GLU A 1024 -19.07 0.01 30.00
N ALA A 1025 -19.06 -0.50 28.77
CA ALA A 1025 -20.01 -0.18 27.70
C ALA A 1025 -21.44 -0.74 27.92
N TYR A 1026 -21.70 -1.50 29.00
CA TYR A 1026 -23.05 -1.95 29.38
C TYR A 1026 -23.54 -1.18 30.63
N PRO A 1027 -24.46 -0.21 30.49
CA PRO A 1027 -24.88 0.68 31.58
C PRO A 1027 -25.47 -0.03 32.80
N LEU A 1028 -26.12 -1.19 32.63
CA LEU A 1028 -26.66 -1.96 33.75
C LEU A 1028 -25.58 -2.60 34.63
N ALA A 1029 -24.36 -2.76 34.11
CA ALA A 1029 -23.20 -3.18 34.90
C ALA A 1029 -22.38 -1.98 35.39
N SER A 1030 -22.26 -0.91 34.58
CA SER A 1030 -21.34 0.19 34.87
C SER A 1030 -21.94 1.38 35.64
N VAL A 1031 -23.23 1.69 35.43
CA VAL A 1031 -24.03 2.80 36.02
C VAL A 1031 -25.52 2.41 36.26
N PRO A 1032 -25.82 1.34 37.01
CA PRO A 1032 -27.20 0.82 37.15
C PRO A 1032 -28.22 1.83 37.68
N GLU A 1033 -27.81 2.72 38.59
CA GLU A 1033 -28.66 3.78 39.15
C GLU A 1033 -29.16 4.75 38.07
N LEU A 1034 -28.29 5.11 37.11
CA LEU A 1034 -28.65 5.96 35.97
C LEU A 1034 -29.62 5.25 35.02
N VAL A 1035 -29.49 3.93 34.84
CA VAL A 1035 -30.45 3.15 34.04
C VAL A 1035 -31.84 3.15 34.70
N ALA A 1036 -31.90 3.06 36.03
CA ALA A 1036 -33.15 3.16 36.78
C ALA A 1036 -33.77 4.57 36.65
N GLU A 1037 -32.97 5.63 36.72
CA GLU A 1037 -33.43 7.01 36.51
C GLU A 1037 -34.01 7.21 35.09
N VAL A 1038 -33.28 6.79 34.05
CA VAL A 1038 -33.74 6.86 32.65
C VAL A 1038 -35.01 6.03 32.44
N GLY A 1039 -35.06 4.82 33.02
CA GLY A 1039 -36.23 3.95 33.00
C GLY A 1039 -37.46 4.61 33.61
N GLN A 1040 -37.32 5.21 34.79
CA GLN A 1040 -38.41 5.95 35.44
C GLN A 1040 -38.81 7.21 34.67
N ARG A 1041 -37.85 7.95 34.11
CA ARG A 1041 -38.11 9.24 33.44
C ARG A 1041 -38.77 9.11 32.08
N LEU A 1042 -38.48 8.03 31.35
CA LEU A 1042 -39.00 7.74 30.00
C LEU A 1042 -40.08 6.64 29.98
N ASP A 1043 -40.41 6.08 31.15
CA ASP A 1043 -41.32 4.92 31.30
C ASP A 1043 -40.85 3.73 30.43
N LEU A 1044 -39.61 3.32 30.66
CA LEU A 1044 -38.93 2.23 29.96
C LEU A 1044 -38.52 1.13 30.95
N ALA A 1045 -38.61 -0.12 30.50
CA ALA A 1045 -37.94 -1.23 31.16
C ALA A 1045 -36.40 -1.08 31.07
N SER A 1046 -35.68 -1.75 31.97
CA SER A 1046 -34.22 -1.63 32.12
C SER A 1046 -33.42 -1.89 30.83
N ASP A 1047 -33.85 -2.85 30.00
CA ASP A 1047 -33.19 -3.19 28.74
C ASP A 1047 -33.28 -2.03 27.70
N PRO A 1048 -34.48 -1.55 27.30
CA PRO A 1048 -34.60 -0.33 26.49
C PRO A 1048 -33.86 0.87 27.07
N ALA A 1049 -33.92 1.10 28.39
CA ALA A 1049 -33.24 2.22 29.04
C ALA A 1049 -31.71 2.14 28.90
N ALA A 1050 -31.12 0.96 29.10
CA ALA A 1050 -29.69 0.72 28.89
C ALA A 1050 -29.30 0.91 27.42
N LEU A 1051 -30.06 0.34 26.49
CA LEU A 1051 -29.82 0.48 25.05
C LEU A 1051 -29.91 1.95 24.59
N TYR A 1052 -30.82 2.74 25.17
CA TYR A 1052 -30.92 4.16 24.85
C TYR A 1052 -29.68 4.94 25.33
N LEU A 1053 -29.18 4.68 26.54
CA LEU A 1053 -27.93 5.25 27.04
C LEU A 1053 -26.72 4.84 26.19
N GLU A 1054 -26.65 3.58 25.73
CA GLU A 1054 -25.63 3.10 24.79
C GLU A 1054 -25.67 3.82 23.45
N LEU A 1055 -26.88 4.00 22.89
CA LEU A 1055 -27.08 4.72 21.63
C LEU A 1055 -26.80 6.22 21.75
N LEU A 1056 -27.09 6.85 22.89
CA LEU A 1056 -26.68 8.24 23.19
C LEU A 1056 -25.16 8.36 23.28
N THR A 1057 -24.50 7.45 23.99
CA THR A 1057 -23.15 7.67 24.49
C THR A 1057 -22.08 7.07 23.59
N LEU A 1058 -22.23 5.82 23.13
CA LEU A 1058 -21.12 5.09 22.53
C LEU A 1058 -20.81 5.56 21.10
N LEU A 1059 -19.52 5.61 20.77
CA LEU A 1059 -19.03 5.92 19.42
C LEU A 1059 -19.33 4.79 18.40
N GLN A 1060 -19.21 3.53 18.83
CA GLN A 1060 -19.36 2.35 17.96
C GLN A 1060 -20.38 1.29 18.46
N PRO A 1061 -21.63 1.65 18.81
CA PRO A 1061 -22.66 0.68 19.19
C PRO A 1061 -23.19 -0.01 17.92
N THR A 1062 -22.48 -1.03 17.44
CA THR A 1062 -22.99 -1.93 16.40
C THR A 1062 -23.86 -3.00 17.05
N ASP A 1063 -24.83 -3.58 16.32
CA ASP A 1063 -25.69 -4.64 16.86
C ASP A 1063 -24.88 -5.85 17.36
N ARG A 1064 -23.68 -6.07 16.80
CA ARG A 1064 -22.75 -7.09 17.27
C ARG A 1064 -22.12 -6.70 18.60
N ASN A 1065 -21.56 -5.48 18.70
CA ASN A 1065 -20.93 -4.99 19.91
C ASN A 1065 -21.91 -4.97 21.10
N ILE A 1066 -23.10 -4.38 20.94
CA ILE A 1066 -24.15 -4.32 21.98
C ILE A 1066 -24.48 -5.72 22.52
N ARG A 1067 -24.72 -6.70 21.63
CA ARG A 1067 -25.00 -8.08 22.06
C ARG A 1067 -23.81 -8.75 22.76
N THR A 1068 -22.58 -8.42 22.37
CA THR A 1068 -21.36 -8.92 23.04
C THR A 1068 -21.23 -8.31 24.45
N TRP A 1069 -21.34 -7.00 24.60
CA TRP A 1069 -21.17 -6.30 25.87
C TRP A 1069 -22.26 -6.61 26.89
N ASN A 1070 -23.50 -6.73 26.43
CA ASN A 1070 -24.67 -6.88 27.29
C ASN A 1070 -25.01 -8.36 27.56
N GLY A 1071 -24.31 -9.29 26.90
CA GLY A 1071 -24.63 -10.73 26.94
C GLY A 1071 -26.00 -11.07 26.33
N TRP A 1072 -26.48 -10.27 25.36
CA TRP A 1072 -27.86 -10.38 24.86
C TRP A 1072 -28.01 -11.31 23.66
N THR A 1073 -29.09 -12.09 23.67
CA THR A 1073 -29.52 -12.83 22.49
C THR A 1073 -30.06 -11.88 21.41
N PRO A 1074 -30.06 -12.28 20.12
CA PRO A 1074 -30.68 -11.48 19.04
C PRO A 1074 -32.16 -11.14 19.30
N ALA A 1075 -32.91 -12.03 19.94
CA ALA A 1075 -34.32 -11.81 20.28
C ALA A 1075 -34.47 -10.71 21.34
N ARG A 1076 -33.72 -10.79 22.46
CA ARG A 1076 -33.73 -9.79 23.54
C ARG A 1076 -33.38 -8.40 23.01
N HIS A 1077 -32.33 -8.30 22.19
CA HIS A 1077 -31.95 -7.04 21.55
C HIS A 1077 -33.06 -6.49 20.64
N LYS A 1078 -33.71 -7.33 19.83
CA LYS A 1078 -34.82 -6.91 18.96
C LYS A 1078 -36.00 -6.35 19.77
N THR A 1079 -36.35 -6.97 20.91
CA THR A 1079 -37.40 -6.47 21.80
C THR A 1079 -37.07 -5.08 22.34
N ALA A 1080 -35.84 -4.87 22.84
CA ALA A 1080 -35.42 -3.56 23.34
C ALA A 1080 -35.45 -2.47 22.26
N VAL A 1081 -34.98 -2.80 21.04
CA VAL A 1081 -35.05 -1.91 19.86
C VAL A 1081 -36.50 -1.52 19.53
N ALA A 1082 -37.42 -2.50 19.49
CA ALA A 1082 -38.82 -2.25 19.15
C ALA A 1082 -39.48 -1.24 20.12
N THR A 1083 -39.23 -1.37 21.43
CA THR A 1083 -39.74 -0.41 22.43
C THR A 1083 -39.19 1.00 22.22
N LEU A 1084 -37.91 1.16 21.86
CA LEU A 1084 -37.34 2.50 21.59
C LEU A 1084 -37.91 3.15 20.33
N VAL A 1085 -38.21 2.37 19.29
CA VAL A 1085 -38.87 2.84 18.06
C VAL A 1085 -40.32 3.24 18.35
N GLU A 1086 -41.08 2.40 19.08
CA GLU A 1086 -42.46 2.69 19.50
C GLU A 1086 -42.57 3.97 20.34
N ARG A 1087 -41.58 4.21 21.21
CA ARG A 1087 -41.48 5.42 22.04
C ARG A 1087 -40.92 6.64 21.30
N GLY A 1088 -40.57 6.52 20.01
CA GLY A 1088 -40.04 7.62 19.19
C GLY A 1088 -38.66 8.13 19.61
N LEU A 1089 -37.92 7.37 20.43
CA LEU A 1089 -36.61 7.76 20.96
C LEU A 1089 -35.46 7.51 19.97
N VAL A 1090 -35.70 6.63 18.97
CA VAL A 1090 -34.78 6.29 17.89
C VAL A 1090 -35.55 6.16 16.58
N VAL A 1091 -34.86 6.34 15.45
CA VAL A 1091 -35.39 6.16 14.11
C VAL A 1091 -34.78 4.94 13.43
N GLU A 1092 -35.60 4.16 12.73
CA GLU A 1092 -35.12 3.10 11.83
C GLU A 1092 -34.54 3.75 10.55
N ALA A 1093 -33.29 3.42 10.22
CA ALA A 1093 -32.64 3.98 9.03
C ALA A 1093 -31.53 3.05 8.51
N LYS A 1094 -30.98 3.37 7.34
CA LYS A 1094 -29.82 2.67 6.76
C LYS A 1094 -28.64 3.63 6.57
N ARG A 1095 -27.73 3.66 7.54
CA ARG A 1095 -26.49 4.45 7.45
C ARG A 1095 -25.31 3.58 7.01
N SER A 1096 -24.48 4.10 6.10
CA SER A 1096 -23.30 3.38 5.60
C SER A 1096 -22.26 3.14 6.71
N ARG A 1097 -21.68 1.93 6.75
CA ARG A 1097 -20.69 1.45 7.74
C ARG A 1097 -21.14 1.40 9.20
N ALA A 1098 -22.43 1.65 9.51
CA ALA A 1098 -22.91 1.76 10.89
C ALA A 1098 -23.06 0.42 11.65
N GLY A 1099 -23.37 -0.68 10.95
CA GLY A 1099 -23.51 -2.01 11.59
C GLY A 1099 -24.69 -2.15 12.58
N ARG A 1100 -25.70 -1.27 12.48
CA ARG A 1100 -26.96 -1.32 13.25
C ARG A 1100 -28.16 -0.81 12.42
N GLY A 1101 -29.38 -1.11 12.87
CA GLY A 1101 -30.64 -0.71 12.22
C GLY A 1101 -31.31 0.56 12.75
N VAL A 1102 -31.01 0.98 13.98
CA VAL A 1102 -31.62 2.17 14.63
C VAL A 1102 -30.60 3.24 14.99
N PHE A 1103 -31.04 4.49 15.02
CA PHE A 1103 -30.20 5.68 15.18
C PHE A 1103 -30.90 6.71 16.05
N LEU A 1104 -30.14 7.58 16.71
CA LEU A 1104 -30.72 8.81 17.26
C LEU A 1104 -31.25 9.67 16.10
N ALA A 1105 -32.26 10.51 16.37
CA ALA A 1105 -32.64 11.55 15.42
C ALA A 1105 -31.46 12.51 15.18
N GLY A 1106 -31.32 12.96 13.93
CA GLY A 1106 -30.35 13.97 13.53
C GLY A 1106 -29.32 13.59 12.46
N GLY A 1107 -28.31 14.45 12.36
CA GLY A 1107 -27.27 14.40 11.34
C GLY A 1107 -26.32 13.19 11.48
N TRP A 1108 -25.73 12.80 10.36
CA TRP A 1108 -24.79 11.68 10.28
C TRP A 1108 -23.46 12.16 9.67
N VAL A 1109 -22.41 12.25 10.48
CA VAL A 1109 -21.12 12.79 10.06
C VAL A 1109 -20.24 11.64 9.57
N LYS A 1110 -19.54 11.86 8.44
CA LYS A 1110 -18.56 10.88 7.96
C LYS A 1110 -17.39 10.84 8.95
N ALA A 1111 -16.64 9.76 8.94
CA ALA A 1111 -15.36 9.69 9.61
C ALA A 1111 -14.37 9.08 8.63
N GLY A 1112 -13.09 9.45 8.76
CA GLY A 1112 -12.04 9.06 7.82
C GLY A 1112 -11.90 7.55 7.64
N LYS A 1113 -11.07 7.14 6.67
CA LYS A 1113 -10.94 5.73 6.26
C LYS A 1113 -10.63 4.74 7.41
N LYS A 1114 -10.17 5.22 8.56
CA LYS A 1114 -9.79 4.44 9.77
C LYS A 1114 -10.82 4.49 10.91
N HIS A 1115 -11.88 5.30 10.80
CA HIS A 1115 -12.86 5.56 11.86
C HIS A 1115 -14.28 5.25 11.37
N LEU A 1116 -15.22 4.94 12.27
CA LEU A 1116 -16.63 4.73 11.92
C LEU A 1116 -17.40 6.06 11.93
N PRO A 1117 -18.30 6.30 10.96
CA PRO A 1117 -19.26 7.41 11.01
C PRO A 1117 -20.17 7.34 12.24
N LEU A 1118 -20.63 8.49 12.73
CA LEU A 1118 -21.47 8.62 13.94
C LEU A 1118 -22.52 9.75 13.82
N GLU A 1119 -23.49 9.74 14.74
CA GLU A 1119 -24.47 10.82 14.89
C GLU A 1119 -23.79 12.15 15.27
N SER A 1120 -24.12 13.25 14.58
CA SER A 1120 -23.50 14.57 14.80
C SER A 1120 -23.61 15.05 16.24
N TRP A 1121 -24.71 14.70 16.92
CA TRP A 1121 -24.96 15.02 18.33
C TRP A 1121 -23.85 14.52 19.27
N LYS A 1122 -23.18 13.41 18.93
CA LYS A 1122 -22.08 12.84 19.74
C LYS A 1122 -20.76 13.57 19.58
N ALA A 1123 -20.54 14.32 18.50
CA ALA A 1123 -19.27 15.00 18.27
C ALA A 1123 -18.91 15.94 19.45
N ALA A 1124 -19.91 16.68 19.96
CA ALA A 1124 -19.76 17.55 21.12
C ALA A 1124 -19.61 16.81 22.47
N LEU A 1125 -20.00 15.53 22.57
CA LEU A 1125 -19.80 14.74 23.81
C LEU A 1125 -18.34 14.32 24.03
N TYR A 1126 -17.57 14.29 22.93
CA TYR A 1126 -16.20 13.80 22.81
C TYR A 1126 -15.21 14.88 22.31
N ASP A 1127 -15.64 16.14 22.25
CA ASP A 1127 -14.85 17.28 21.74
C ASP A 1127 -14.22 17.05 20.35
N LEU A 1128 -14.89 16.26 19.50
CA LEU A 1128 -14.39 15.89 18.18
C LEU A 1128 -14.44 17.10 17.24
N LYS A 1129 -13.27 17.46 16.71
CA LYS A 1129 -13.16 18.55 15.74
C LYS A 1129 -13.65 18.07 14.38
N GLY A 1130 -14.60 18.80 13.81
CA GLY A 1130 -14.98 18.63 12.40
C GLY A 1130 -13.84 19.06 11.48
N SER A 1131 -13.77 18.45 10.32
CA SER A 1131 -13.00 18.92 9.16
C SER A 1131 -13.33 20.38 8.85
N ALA A 1132 -12.48 21.04 8.04
CA ALA A 1132 -12.73 22.41 7.59
C ALA A 1132 -14.06 22.60 6.82
N ASP A 1133 -14.74 21.52 6.41
CA ASP A 1133 -16.08 21.56 5.81
C ASP A 1133 -17.19 20.92 6.66
N GLY A 1134 -16.88 20.46 7.89
CA GLY A 1134 -17.83 19.81 8.81
C GLY A 1134 -18.39 18.47 8.31
N SER A 1135 -17.94 17.96 7.17
CA SER A 1135 -18.46 16.73 6.57
C SER A 1135 -17.85 15.46 7.16
N GLU A 1136 -16.70 15.58 7.82
CA GLU A 1136 -15.93 14.52 8.44
C GLU A 1136 -15.53 14.94 9.87
N VAL A 1137 -15.46 14.02 10.83
CA VAL A 1137 -14.79 14.26 12.12
C VAL A 1137 -13.37 13.72 12.10
N GLU A 1138 -12.43 14.54 12.57
CA GLU A 1138 -11.04 14.16 12.82
C GLU A 1138 -10.86 13.92 14.33
N GLY A 1139 -10.35 12.75 14.72
CA GLY A 1139 -10.12 12.43 16.13
C GLY A 1139 -10.14 10.94 16.48
N ILE A 1140 -9.82 10.67 17.74
CA ILE A 1140 -9.64 9.33 18.31
C ILE A 1140 -10.98 8.56 18.34
N SER A 1141 -10.97 7.27 18.02
CA SER A 1141 -12.17 6.40 18.01
C SER A 1141 -12.57 5.83 19.37
N TRP A 1142 -11.92 6.26 20.45
CA TRP A 1142 -12.00 5.69 21.79
C TRP A 1142 -12.23 6.80 22.83
N PRO A 1143 -12.89 6.51 23.96
CA PRO A 1143 -13.18 7.51 24.97
C PRO A 1143 -11.90 8.04 25.63
N THR A 1144 -11.82 9.37 25.77
CA THR A 1144 -10.73 10.07 26.45
C THR A 1144 -10.95 10.17 27.97
N ARG A 1145 -12.16 9.89 28.45
CA ARG A 1145 -12.56 9.91 29.88
C ARG A 1145 -13.48 8.71 30.20
N PRO A 1146 -13.72 8.37 31.48
CA PRO A 1146 -14.52 7.19 31.85
C PRO A 1146 -15.90 7.15 31.18
N LEU A 1147 -16.31 5.96 30.71
CA LEU A 1147 -17.62 5.77 30.07
C LEU A 1147 -18.76 6.09 31.04
N THR A 1148 -18.58 5.82 32.33
CA THR A 1148 -19.52 6.19 33.39
C THR A 1148 -19.80 7.70 33.44
N GLU A 1149 -18.78 8.54 33.27
CA GLU A 1149 -18.93 10.01 33.19
C GLU A 1149 -19.58 10.44 31.88
N LEU A 1150 -19.30 9.74 30.78
CA LEU A 1150 -19.89 10.01 29.47
C LEU A 1150 -21.38 9.67 29.43
N TYR A 1151 -21.83 8.58 30.06
CA TYR A 1151 -23.26 8.26 30.19
C TYR A 1151 -24.02 9.34 30.96
N VAL A 1152 -23.49 9.77 32.12
CA VAL A 1152 -24.06 10.87 32.90
C VAL A 1152 -24.08 12.16 32.09
N SER A 1153 -22.98 12.49 31.39
CA SER A 1153 -22.89 13.70 30.55
C SER A 1153 -23.90 13.68 29.40
N ALA A 1154 -24.08 12.53 28.75
CA ALA A 1154 -25.04 12.36 27.66
C ALA A 1154 -26.48 12.53 28.15
N TRP A 1155 -26.82 11.95 29.31
CA TRP A 1155 -28.14 12.10 29.91
C TRP A 1155 -28.41 13.55 30.38
N GLN A 1156 -27.43 14.20 31.01
CA GLN A 1156 -27.57 15.60 31.42
C GLN A 1156 -27.77 16.55 30.23
N ARG A 1157 -27.17 16.29 29.05
CA ARG A 1157 -27.48 17.03 27.82
C ARG A 1157 -28.95 16.88 27.43
N VAL A 1158 -29.48 15.66 27.46
CA VAL A 1158 -30.91 15.37 27.17
C VAL A 1158 -31.84 16.08 28.16
N LEU A 1159 -31.51 16.08 29.46
CA LEU A 1159 -32.27 16.80 30.50
C LEU A 1159 -32.24 18.33 30.31
N ASN A 1160 -31.10 18.88 29.88
CA ASN A 1160 -30.92 20.30 29.58
C ASN A 1160 -31.56 20.74 28.24
N GLY A 1161 -32.31 19.87 27.56
CA GLY A 1161 -33.00 20.16 26.31
C GLY A 1161 -32.17 19.99 25.04
N ASP A 1162 -30.88 19.68 25.15
CA ASP A 1162 -30.00 19.27 24.05
C ASP A 1162 -30.26 17.80 23.68
N GLN A 1163 -31.46 17.56 23.17
CA GLN A 1163 -31.91 16.27 22.66
C GLN A 1163 -31.35 16.02 21.25
N PRO A 1164 -31.02 14.77 20.88
CA PRO A 1164 -30.72 14.42 19.49
C PRO A 1164 -31.89 14.77 18.56
N ARG A 1165 -31.64 15.56 17.51
CA ARG A 1165 -32.62 16.08 16.54
C ARG A 1165 -31.99 16.21 15.16
#